data_AF-A2D7E9-F1
#
_entry.id   AF-A2D7E9-F1
#
_cell.length_a   1.000
_cell.length_b   1.000
_cell.length_c   1.000
_cell.angle_alpha   90.00
_cell.angle_beta   90.00
_cell.angle_gamma   90.00
#
_symmetry.space_group_name_H-M   'P 1'
#
loop_
_entity.id
_entity.type
_entity.pdbx_description
1 polymer ?
#
loop_
_entity_poly.entity_id
_entity_poly.type
_entity_poly.pdbx_seq_one_letter_code
_entity_poly.pdbx_strand_id
1 'polypeptide(L)'
;MDNPEEQESRTITIVIHTNSDSVPVAHFYETDDYIRVQFVEFTRHFWCFQLEGIMPDDDTFQMCISPSVGPSSLLDLYFTPEQPFVFHDLTKSESLIPFAEFNEFFTKSISSHFLSFNWNSEDPITSIKNFILAFDNDYVIWALTFIATQPWCALFNYNEDFSHLLLELLTPFIEKNFYIEDVPATDPFDPFAFFNLPTDIYQKSKIPLHPTQKYDSISRYIDVLMYMIQVQLGDLFSYIISTIIDFSQDFPFTSYIPPFYSTRKMYVAEIQAIITNLYNRFLDLSDDQRTIVMTRLFYTIIAIYNEQMTIELKPYFEFVAPDYTLFEMIIKLRMYESSDVCAEALTALVKQFPKQSEDHDVVKIASSDAIVPVEWLKPFFEIFNVPKDNRNTIAEQSFANSVPKHISEKFFEVTEFGALIMGENKHENVVLQPGSIVQPTAELKINSMLMNCAIALDNSVLTESAYVPSYAIVAPASERFISSSANIDSPIRIGRGITIHDNAVICSNVTLSDGCSIQEGAVIGNGSVIGQGSVVKKGEVVTPLFTVPPGFNYSEDIIEDCHKLPMVISIRGTCFAKQHSCAGIDEVLADCGADMYSVVRGYMKLMSDYPVEFGRQISKLPPVVTHDEIVDVFGGRTLSLALSYWDSGSEGEWTNLIKNAATIAADEFEVAFEDFELPNTGPFLLKISERIKEFIEKGIDQKIVMELKKTIFDTCDELMVRLSLVTDSKDFKINEYLEKIVMLTKK
;
A
#
# COMPACT_ATOMS: atom_id res chain seq x y z
N MET A 1 61.83 -16.63 -31.71
CA MET A 1 60.60 -16.88 -32.48
C MET A 1 59.52 -16.96 -31.44
N ASP A 2 59.01 -15.79 -31.09
CA ASP A 2 57.88 -15.65 -30.20
C ASP A 2 56.68 -16.26 -30.89
N ASN A 3 56.03 -17.19 -30.20
CA ASN A 3 54.73 -17.69 -30.61
C ASN A 3 53.78 -16.50 -30.40
N PRO A 4 53.09 -15.98 -31.43
CA PRO A 4 52.05 -15.00 -31.18
C PRO A 4 51.00 -15.66 -30.30
N GLU A 5 50.67 -15.02 -29.18
CA GLU A 5 49.46 -15.35 -28.43
C GLU A 5 48.32 -15.36 -29.45
N GLU A 6 47.69 -16.52 -29.67
CA GLU A 6 46.43 -16.58 -30.39
C GLU A 6 45.45 -15.69 -29.61
N GLN A 7 45.21 -14.47 -30.09
CA GLN A 7 44.12 -13.64 -29.60
C GLN A 7 42.83 -14.44 -29.81
N GLU A 8 42.17 -14.82 -28.72
CA GLU A 8 40.92 -15.59 -28.77
C GLU A 8 39.87 -14.78 -29.54
N SER A 9 39.53 -15.24 -30.75
CA SER A 9 38.43 -14.69 -31.53
C SER A 9 37.10 -14.97 -30.82
N ARG A 10 36.29 -13.95 -30.57
CA ARG A 10 35.01 -14.10 -29.85
C ARG A 10 33.81 -14.09 -30.79
N THR A 11 32.68 -14.54 -30.25
CA THR A 11 31.36 -14.50 -30.92
C THR A 11 30.43 -13.59 -30.12
N ILE A 12 29.73 -12.67 -30.79
CA ILE A 12 28.68 -11.84 -30.17
C ILE A 12 27.33 -12.14 -30.81
N THR A 13 26.28 -12.18 -30.01
CA THR A 13 24.91 -12.32 -30.53
C THR A 13 24.31 -10.94 -30.77
N ILE A 14 23.74 -10.71 -31.96
CA ILE A 14 23.02 -9.49 -32.29
C ILE A 14 21.53 -9.83 -32.31
N VAL A 15 20.75 -9.08 -31.53
CA VAL A 15 19.30 -9.23 -31.36
C VAL A 15 18.62 -8.02 -31.98
N ILE A 16 17.70 -8.28 -32.90
CA ILE A 16 16.94 -7.26 -33.61
C ILE A 16 15.45 -7.48 -33.38
N HIS A 17 14.77 -6.44 -32.91
CA HIS A 17 13.32 -6.46 -32.79
C HIS A 17 12.63 -5.72 -33.95
N THR A 18 11.53 -6.28 -34.49
CA THR A 18 10.73 -5.67 -35.56
C THR A 18 9.23 -5.97 -35.40
N ASN A 19 8.34 -4.99 -35.64
CA ASN A 19 6.88 -5.21 -35.69
C ASN A 19 6.36 -5.98 -36.93
N SER A 20 7.25 -6.60 -37.71
CA SER A 20 6.91 -7.31 -38.95
C SER A 20 7.08 -8.82 -38.76
N ASP A 21 6.12 -9.60 -39.28
CA ASP A 21 6.25 -11.07 -39.35
C ASP A 21 7.26 -11.52 -40.44
N SER A 22 7.85 -10.58 -41.19
CA SER A 22 8.84 -10.87 -42.22
C SER A 22 10.27 -10.70 -41.72
N VAL A 23 11.15 -11.67 -42.04
CA VAL A 23 12.59 -11.60 -41.75
C VAL A 23 13.21 -10.30 -42.30
N PRO A 24 13.94 -9.51 -41.49
CA PRO A 24 14.68 -8.36 -41.99
C PRO A 24 15.79 -8.80 -42.94
N VAL A 25 16.05 -8.00 -43.97
CA VAL A 25 17.16 -8.26 -44.89
C VAL A 25 18.33 -7.36 -44.52
N ALA A 26 19.44 -7.92 -44.04
CA ALA A 26 20.62 -7.16 -43.68
C ALA A 26 21.87 -7.61 -44.46
N HIS A 27 22.75 -6.66 -44.75
CA HIS A 27 24.06 -6.90 -45.38
C HIS A 27 25.14 -6.13 -44.63
N PHE A 28 26.33 -6.72 -44.48
CA PHE A 28 27.53 -6.01 -44.02
C PHE A 28 28.65 -6.10 -45.05
N TYR A 29 29.63 -5.21 -44.96
CA TYR A 29 30.73 -5.13 -45.92
C TYR A 29 32.00 -5.75 -45.35
N GLU A 30 32.55 -6.76 -46.02
CA GLU A 30 33.80 -7.41 -45.63
C GLU A 30 34.70 -7.59 -46.85
N THR A 31 35.93 -7.04 -46.80
CA THR A 31 37.03 -7.31 -47.76
C THR A 31 36.67 -7.27 -49.26
N ASP A 32 35.72 -6.41 -49.65
CA ASP A 32 35.25 -6.12 -51.03
C ASP A 32 33.91 -6.72 -51.49
N ASP A 33 33.13 -7.38 -50.63
CA ASP A 33 31.77 -7.84 -50.96
C ASP A 33 30.73 -7.56 -49.86
N TYR A 34 29.45 -7.51 -50.25
CA TYR A 34 28.31 -7.42 -49.32
C TYR A 34 27.84 -8.81 -48.92
N ILE A 35 28.08 -9.18 -47.66
CA ILE A 35 27.66 -10.46 -47.11
C ILE A 35 26.25 -10.30 -46.54
N ARG A 36 25.32 -11.13 -47.02
CA ARG A 36 23.94 -11.18 -46.49
C ARG A 36 23.91 -11.91 -45.15
N VAL A 37 23.35 -11.25 -44.13
CA VAL A 37 23.14 -11.83 -42.80
C VAL A 37 21.98 -12.81 -42.83
N GLN A 38 22.18 -13.99 -42.23
CA GLN A 38 21.10 -14.97 -42.00
C GLN A 38 20.57 -14.82 -40.58
N PHE A 39 19.33 -14.35 -40.46
CA PHE A 39 18.64 -14.27 -39.17
C PHE A 39 17.91 -15.56 -38.83
N VAL A 40 17.90 -15.89 -37.54
CA VAL A 40 17.05 -16.93 -36.94
C VAL A 40 15.95 -16.24 -36.13
N GLU A 41 14.69 -16.58 -36.39
CA GLU A 41 13.58 -16.18 -35.52
C GLU A 41 13.63 -17.01 -34.25
N PHE A 42 13.81 -16.36 -33.09
CA PHE A 42 13.87 -17.08 -31.82
C PHE A 42 12.51 -17.08 -31.10
N THR A 43 11.89 -15.90 -31.03
CA THR A 43 10.48 -15.69 -30.72
C THR A 43 9.90 -14.76 -31.77
N ARG A 44 8.56 -14.73 -31.86
CA ARG A 44 7.87 -13.85 -32.79
C ARG A 44 8.43 -12.43 -32.68
N HIS A 45 8.79 -11.82 -33.80
CA HIS A 45 9.31 -10.44 -33.89
C HIS A 45 10.74 -10.20 -33.39
N PHE A 46 11.41 -11.22 -32.83
CA PHE A 46 12.82 -11.17 -32.42
C PHE A 46 13.70 -12.02 -33.35
N TRP A 47 14.61 -11.33 -34.03
CA TRP A 47 15.53 -11.91 -35.02
C TRP A 47 16.95 -11.85 -34.48
N CYS A 48 17.65 -12.98 -34.52
CA CYS A 48 18.99 -13.07 -33.96
C CYS A 48 20.00 -13.61 -34.98
N PHE A 49 21.24 -13.17 -34.88
CA PHE A 49 22.38 -13.79 -35.57
C PHE A 49 23.65 -13.67 -34.73
N GLN A 50 24.63 -14.53 -35.00
CA GLN A 50 25.91 -14.52 -34.32
C GLN A 50 26.98 -13.97 -35.27
N LEU A 51 27.77 -13.02 -34.77
CA LEU A 51 28.94 -12.50 -35.46
C LEU A 51 30.17 -13.15 -34.83
N GLU A 52 30.87 -13.97 -35.61
CA GLU A 52 32.08 -14.70 -35.21
C GLU A 52 33.34 -13.93 -35.63
N GLY A 53 34.48 -14.25 -35.02
CA GLY A 53 35.78 -13.73 -35.48
C GLY A 53 36.12 -12.32 -35.00
N ILE A 54 35.40 -11.79 -34.01
CA ILE A 54 35.59 -10.43 -33.49
C ILE A 54 36.89 -10.37 -32.69
N MET A 55 37.75 -9.41 -33.01
CA MET A 55 38.99 -9.16 -32.30
C MET A 55 38.74 -8.32 -31.04
N PRO A 56 39.61 -8.40 -30.01
CA PRO A 56 39.44 -7.61 -28.78
C PRO A 56 39.40 -6.09 -29.00
N ASP A 57 40.04 -5.61 -30.06
CA ASP A 57 40.13 -4.19 -30.41
C ASP A 57 38.95 -3.71 -31.30
N ASP A 58 38.06 -4.61 -31.74
CA ASP A 58 36.88 -4.25 -32.53
C ASP A 58 35.79 -3.68 -31.61
N ASP A 59 35.41 -2.42 -31.82
CA ASP A 59 34.41 -1.69 -31.03
C ASP A 59 33.13 -1.36 -31.82
N THR A 60 33.14 -1.59 -33.14
CA THR A 60 32.10 -1.15 -34.07
C THR A 60 31.86 -2.13 -35.21
N PHE A 61 30.60 -2.28 -35.60
CA PHE A 61 30.17 -3.06 -36.75
C PHE A 61 29.04 -2.35 -37.50
N GLN A 62 29.24 -2.10 -38.80
CA GLN A 62 28.26 -1.41 -39.63
C GLN A 62 27.46 -2.42 -40.47
N MET A 63 26.13 -2.31 -40.45
CA MET A 63 25.25 -3.12 -41.28
C MET A 63 24.18 -2.28 -41.96
N CYS A 64 23.85 -2.61 -43.20
CA CYS A 64 22.74 -2.02 -43.93
C CYS A 64 21.50 -2.92 -43.79
N ILE A 65 20.47 -2.42 -43.11
CA ILE A 65 19.21 -3.14 -42.90
C ILE A 65 18.14 -2.59 -43.83
N SER A 66 17.47 -3.49 -44.54
CA SER A 66 16.34 -3.21 -45.40
C SER A 66 15.08 -3.84 -44.79
N PRO A 67 14.16 -3.05 -44.21
CA PRO A 67 12.87 -3.56 -43.75
C PRO A 67 12.02 -4.02 -44.94
N SER A 68 10.98 -4.80 -44.68
CA SER A 68 10.03 -5.27 -45.71
C SER A 68 9.27 -4.13 -46.41
N VAL A 69 9.12 -3.00 -45.72
CA VAL A 69 8.53 -1.75 -46.24
C VAL A 69 9.35 -0.57 -45.72
N GLY A 70 9.99 0.20 -46.62
CA GLY A 70 10.73 1.42 -46.26
C GLY A 70 12.14 1.50 -46.86
N PRO A 71 12.85 2.64 -46.69
CA PRO A 71 14.22 2.80 -47.14
C PRO A 71 15.18 1.96 -46.31
N SER A 72 16.26 1.47 -46.93
CA SER A 72 17.37 0.85 -46.21
C SER A 72 18.04 1.88 -45.29
N SER A 73 18.36 1.46 -44.07
CA SER A 73 19.09 2.26 -43.09
C SER A 73 20.45 1.64 -42.78
N LEU A 74 21.47 2.48 -42.71
CA LEU A 74 22.75 2.10 -42.12
C LEU A 74 22.59 2.08 -40.60
N LEU A 75 22.99 0.97 -39.99
CA LEU A 75 23.00 0.78 -38.55
C LEU A 75 24.45 0.59 -38.09
N ASP A 76 24.91 1.50 -37.24
CA ASP A 76 26.20 1.41 -36.58
C ASP A 76 25.98 0.71 -35.23
N LEU A 77 26.47 -0.53 -35.11
CA LEU A 77 26.44 -1.27 -33.86
C LEU A 77 27.74 -1.04 -33.12
N TYR A 78 27.64 -0.53 -31.91
CA TYR A 78 28.77 -0.37 -31.00
C TYR A 78 28.72 -1.48 -29.97
N PHE A 79 29.86 -2.09 -29.66
CA PHE A 79 29.93 -3.10 -28.61
C PHE A 79 31.26 -3.08 -27.87
N THR A 80 31.22 -3.46 -26.59
CA THR A 80 32.44 -3.64 -25.80
C THR A 80 32.89 -5.11 -25.81
N PRO A 81 34.17 -5.39 -25.47
CA PRO A 81 34.67 -6.75 -25.31
C PRO A 81 33.86 -7.61 -24.33
N GLU A 82 33.16 -6.96 -23.39
CA GLU A 82 32.59 -7.60 -22.21
C GLU A 82 31.06 -7.80 -22.31
N GLN A 83 30.40 -7.21 -23.32
CA GLN A 83 28.96 -7.36 -23.54
C GLN A 83 28.58 -8.76 -24.05
N PRO A 84 27.51 -9.37 -23.50
CA PRO A 84 27.07 -10.71 -23.91
C PRO A 84 26.32 -10.71 -25.25
N PHE A 85 25.70 -9.60 -25.62
CA PHE A 85 24.97 -9.41 -26.87
C PHE A 85 24.82 -7.91 -27.19
N VAL A 86 24.28 -7.61 -28.36
CA VAL A 86 23.83 -6.26 -28.74
C VAL A 86 22.35 -6.33 -29.09
N PHE A 87 21.55 -5.45 -28.49
CA PHE A 87 20.11 -5.34 -28.78
C PHE A 87 19.81 -4.06 -29.54
N HIS A 88 19.01 -4.17 -30.60
CA HIS A 88 18.53 -3.02 -31.33
C HIS A 88 17.05 -3.14 -31.72
N ASP A 89 16.28 -2.09 -31.45
CA ASP A 89 14.88 -2.01 -31.78
C ASP A 89 14.68 -1.18 -33.06
N LEU A 90 14.28 -1.85 -34.15
CA LEU A 90 14.03 -1.19 -35.43
C LEU A 90 12.64 -0.56 -35.52
N THR A 91 11.81 -0.72 -34.49
CA THR A 91 10.51 -0.08 -34.44
C THR A 91 10.72 1.40 -34.14
N LYS A 92 10.63 2.25 -35.17
CA LYS A 92 10.64 3.72 -35.02
C LYS A 92 9.34 4.24 -34.38
N SER A 93 8.78 3.51 -33.40
CA SER A 93 7.56 3.90 -32.68
C SER A 93 7.89 4.78 -31.48
N GLU A 94 6.95 5.64 -31.10
CA GLU A 94 7.00 6.43 -29.87
C GLU A 94 6.93 5.56 -28.59
N SER A 95 6.62 4.26 -28.72
CA SER A 95 6.48 3.29 -27.62
C SER A 95 7.55 2.19 -27.69
N LEU A 96 8.04 1.78 -26.52
CA LEU A 96 8.91 0.60 -26.35
C LEU A 96 8.13 -0.71 -26.59
N ILE A 97 8.86 -1.81 -26.79
CA ILE A 97 8.30 -3.17 -26.81
C ILE A 97 7.50 -3.43 -25.53
N PRO A 98 6.30 -4.04 -25.58
CA PRO A 98 5.58 -4.44 -24.38
C PRO A 98 6.47 -5.29 -23.47
N PHE A 99 6.60 -4.91 -22.19
CA PHE A 99 7.55 -5.56 -21.30
C PHE A 99 7.32 -7.07 -21.11
N ALA A 100 6.07 -7.54 -21.22
CA ALA A 100 5.78 -8.97 -21.18
C ALA A 100 6.49 -9.75 -22.30
N GLU A 101 6.54 -9.20 -23.52
CA GLU A 101 7.22 -9.81 -24.67
C GLU A 101 8.74 -9.74 -24.51
N PHE A 102 9.25 -8.58 -24.04
CA PHE A 102 10.66 -8.41 -23.68
C PHE A 102 11.11 -9.44 -22.64
N ASN A 103 10.37 -9.56 -21.54
CA ASN A 103 10.66 -10.49 -20.46
C ASN A 103 10.63 -11.95 -20.94
N GLU A 104 9.60 -12.34 -21.71
CA GLU A 104 9.50 -13.69 -22.27
C GLU A 104 10.71 -14.05 -23.15
N PHE A 105 11.10 -13.15 -24.07
CA PHE A 105 12.25 -13.38 -24.94
C PHE A 105 13.54 -13.58 -24.15
N PHE A 106 13.87 -12.66 -23.23
CA PHE A 106 15.14 -12.73 -22.50
C PHE A 106 15.18 -13.89 -21.50
N THR A 107 14.07 -14.20 -20.81
CA THR A 107 13.98 -15.40 -19.96
C THR A 107 14.20 -16.68 -20.77
N LYS A 108 13.56 -16.80 -21.93
CA LYS A 108 13.70 -17.99 -22.79
C LYS A 108 15.11 -18.10 -23.37
N SER A 109 15.69 -16.99 -23.82
CA SER A 109 17.01 -16.95 -24.45
C SER A 109 18.13 -17.27 -23.47
N ILE A 110 18.05 -16.77 -22.24
CA ILE A 110 19.04 -17.06 -21.19
C ILE A 110 18.89 -18.51 -20.71
N SER A 111 17.66 -18.98 -20.45
CA SER A 111 17.43 -20.36 -20.00
C SER A 111 17.84 -21.41 -21.04
N SER A 112 17.67 -21.13 -22.33
CA SER A 112 18.15 -22.00 -23.41
C SER A 112 19.65 -21.85 -23.70
N HIS A 113 20.39 -21.02 -22.94
CA HIS A 113 21.80 -20.70 -23.15
C HIS A 113 22.09 -20.12 -24.54
N PHE A 114 21.08 -19.48 -25.15
CA PHE A 114 21.21 -18.82 -26.44
C PHE A 114 21.98 -17.49 -26.29
N LEU A 115 21.68 -16.73 -25.23
CA LEU A 115 22.46 -15.57 -24.82
C LEU A 115 23.42 -15.98 -23.71
N SER A 116 24.69 -15.60 -23.84
CA SER A 116 25.76 -15.92 -22.89
C SER A 116 25.71 -15.01 -21.67
N PHE A 117 24.74 -15.23 -20.80
CA PHE A 117 24.58 -14.47 -19.57
C PHE A 117 24.19 -15.39 -18.40
N ASN A 118 24.85 -15.23 -17.25
CA ASN A 118 24.62 -16.05 -16.06
C ASN A 118 24.62 -15.19 -14.80
N TRP A 119 23.52 -15.24 -14.05
CA TRP A 119 23.36 -14.55 -12.76
C TRP A 119 24.36 -15.02 -11.68
N ASN A 120 24.86 -16.26 -11.80
CA ASN A 120 25.74 -16.90 -10.82
C ASN A 120 27.22 -16.86 -11.24
N SER A 121 27.64 -15.88 -12.04
CA SER A 121 29.06 -15.67 -12.36
C SER A 121 29.88 -15.32 -11.11
N GLU A 122 31.20 -15.51 -11.16
CA GLU A 122 32.11 -15.07 -10.08
C GLU A 122 32.05 -13.56 -9.84
N ASP A 123 31.77 -12.77 -10.89
CA ASP A 123 31.53 -11.33 -10.82
C ASP A 123 30.15 -10.95 -11.40
N PRO A 124 29.08 -11.08 -10.60
CA PRO A 124 27.72 -10.86 -11.08
C PRO A 124 27.40 -9.39 -11.32
N ILE A 125 28.09 -8.44 -10.67
CA ILE A 125 27.84 -7.00 -10.84
C ILE A 125 28.37 -6.53 -12.20
N THR A 126 29.58 -6.94 -12.57
CA THR A 126 30.10 -6.65 -13.93
C THR A 126 29.25 -7.32 -15.00
N SER A 127 28.79 -8.55 -14.75
CA SER A 127 27.86 -9.22 -15.66
C SER A 127 26.56 -8.40 -15.84
N ILE A 128 25.92 -7.95 -14.76
CA ILE A 128 24.74 -7.07 -14.84
C ILE A 128 25.04 -5.81 -15.63
N LYS A 129 26.17 -5.14 -15.34
CA LYS A 129 26.58 -3.93 -16.07
C LYS A 129 26.62 -4.20 -17.57
N ASN A 130 27.27 -5.29 -17.98
CA ASN A 130 27.40 -5.67 -19.37
C ASN A 130 26.06 -6.06 -20.01
N PHE A 131 25.14 -6.67 -19.26
CA PHE A 131 23.78 -6.92 -19.70
C PHE A 131 23.01 -5.63 -19.95
N ILE A 132 23.06 -4.65 -19.03
CA ILE A 132 22.35 -3.38 -19.18
C ILE A 132 22.92 -2.56 -20.33
N LEU A 133 24.25 -2.52 -20.47
CA LEU A 133 24.93 -1.80 -21.54
C LEU A 133 24.67 -2.39 -22.94
N ALA A 134 24.18 -3.64 -23.03
CA ALA A 134 23.79 -4.26 -24.30
C ALA A 134 22.54 -3.61 -24.94
N PHE A 135 21.85 -2.73 -24.21
CA PHE A 135 20.65 -2.05 -24.64
C PHE A 135 20.90 -0.57 -24.92
N ASP A 136 20.12 0.00 -25.84
CA ASP A 136 20.03 1.45 -26.02
C ASP A 136 19.52 2.14 -24.74
N ASN A 137 19.91 3.41 -24.53
CA ASN A 137 19.59 4.19 -23.32
C ASN A 137 18.09 4.22 -22.95
N ASP A 138 17.20 4.05 -23.94
CA ASP A 138 15.76 4.07 -23.73
C ASP A 138 15.22 2.78 -23.09
N TYR A 139 15.99 1.69 -23.11
CA TYR A 139 15.65 0.37 -22.57
C TYR A 139 16.27 0.09 -21.19
N VAL A 140 16.98 1.05 -20.59
CA VAL A 140 17.59 0.90 -19.25
C VAL A 140 16.56 0.48 -18.19
N ILE A 141 15.38 1.10 -18.18
CA ILE A 141 14.29 0.73 -17.25
C ILE A 141 13.76 -0.69 -17.54
N TRP A 142 13.71 -1.13 -18.79
CA TRP A 142 13.30 -2.50 -19.14
C TRP A 142 14.32 -3.50 -18.65
N ALA A 143 15.61 -3.24 -18.89
CA ALA A 143 16.69 -4.11 -18.41
C ALA A 143 16.69 -4.21 -16.88
N LEU A 144 16.54 -3.08 -16.17
CA LEU A 144 16.45 -3.06 -14.71
C LEU A 144 15.19 -3.77 -14.19
N THR A 145 14.04 -3.57 -14.82
CA THR A 145 12.80 -4.26 -14.44
C THR A 145 12.95 -5.77 -14.66
N PHE A 146 13.58 -6.18 -15.77
CA PHE A 146 13.89 -7.57 -16.04
C PHE A 146 14.78 -8.15 -14.95
N ILE A 147 15.89 -7.50 -14.60
CA ILE A 147 16.79 -7.90 -13.50
C ILE A 147 16.02 -8.03 -12.17
N ALA A 148 15.16 -7.07 -11.84
CA ALA A 148 14.40 -7.09 -10.60
C ALA A 148 13.40 -8.28 -10.51
N THR A 149 12.99 -8.84 -11.64
CA THR A 149 12.09 -10.02 -11.66
C THR A 149 12.81 -11.37 -11.55
N GLN A 150 14.15 -11.39 -11.52
CA GLN A 150 14.95 -12.61 -11.55
C GLN A 150 15.00 -13.31 -10.18
N PRO A 151 15.25 -14.63 -10.15
CA PRO A 151 15.33 -15.43 -8.93
C PRO A 151 16.65 -15.24 -8.17
N TRP A 152 17.01 -13.99 -7.87
CA TRP A 152 18.27 -13.64 -7.24
C TRP A 152 18.06 -12.80 -5.99
N CYS A 153 18.10 -13.44 -4.82
CA CYS A 153 17.82 -12.80 -3.53
C CYS A 153 18.79 -11.67 -3.20
N ALA A 154 20.04 -11.75 -3.67
CA ALA A 154 21.04 -10.73 -3.38
C ALA A 154 20.72 -9.36 -3.99
N LEU A 155 19.85 -9.29 -5.02
CA LEU A 155 19.34 -8.02 -5.56
C LEU A 155 18.52 -7.22 -4.54
N PHE A 156 17.92 -7.93 -3.57
CA PHE A 156 17.07 -7.36 -2.53
C PHE A 156 17.75 -7.34 -1.16
N ASN A 157 19.07 -7.57 -1.15
CA ASN A 157 19.94 -7.28 -0.03
C ASN A 157 20.87 -6.15 -0.44
N TYR A 158 21.10 -5.17 0.44
CA TYR A 158 21.97 -4.05 0.12
C TYR A 158 23.38 -4.53 -0.31
N ASN A 159 23.86 -4.04 -1.45
CA ASN A 159 25.19 -4.31 -1.98
C ASN A 159 25.80 -3.02 -2.52
N GLU A 160 26.95 -2.62 -1.97
CA GLU A 160 27.57 -1.32 -2.29
C GLU A 160 28.00 -1.19 -3.75
N ASP A 161 28.57 -2.24 -4.34
CA ASP A 161 29.00 -2.23 -5.74
C ASP A 161 27.79 -2.15 -6.69
N PHE A 162 26.71 -2.87 -6.36
CA PHE A 162 25.47 -2.79 -7.11
C PHE A 162 24.81 -1.40 -7.00
N SER A 163 24.80 -0.81 -5.81
CA SER A 163 24.31 0.56 -5.62
C SER A 163 25.11 1.57 -6.44
N HIS A 164 26.44 1.45 -6.49
CA HIS A 164 27.28 2.31 -7.33
C HIS A 164 26.95 2.16 -8.82
N LEU A 165 26.75 0.93 -9.30
CA LEU A 165 26.31 0.69 -10.67
C LEU A 165 24.94 1.32 -10.95
N LEU A 166 23.97 1.16 -10.05
CA LEU A 166 22.64 1.77 -10.21
C LEU A 166 22.72 3.30 -10.24
N LEU A 167 23.58 3.92 -9.43
CA LEU A 167 23.81 5.37 -9.48
C LEU A 167 24.39 5.82 -10.83
N GLU A 168 25.37 5.09 -11.36
CA GLU A 168 25.99 5.36 -12.67
C GLU A 168 24.94 5.32 -13.79
N LEU A 169 23.99 4.39 -13.71
CA LEU A 169 22.96 4.19 -14.74
C LEU A 169 21.75 5.13 -14.59
N LEU A 170 21.26 5.31 -13.36
CA LEU A 170 20.02 6.04 -13.10
C LEU A 170 20.22 7.56 -13.07
N THR A 171 21.42 8.06 -12.73
CA THR A 171 21.67 9.50 -12.71
C THR A 171 21.50 10.14 -14.10
N PRO A 172 22.15 9.65 -15.17
CA PRO A 172 21.94 10.19 -16.51
C PRO A 172 20.50 9.97 -17.01
N PHE A 173 19.87 8.86 -16.63
CA PHE A 173 18.48 8.58 -16.96
C PHE A 173 17.54 9.64 -16.35
N ILE A 174 17.72 10.00 -15.08
CA ILE A 174 16.95 11.04 -14.41
C ILE A 174 17.16 12.38 -15.13
N GLU A 175 18.41 12.78 -15.33
CA GLU A 175 18.73 14.07 -15.94
C GLU A 175 18.15 14.19 -17.36
N LYS A 176 18.17 13.10 -18.15
CA LYS A 176 17.60 13.05 -19.50
C LYS A 176 16.06 13.16 -19.46
N ASN A 177 15.39 12.37 -18.62
CA ASN A 177 13.94 12.13 -18.70
C ASN A 177 13.10 12.95 -17.71
N PHE A 178 13.70 13.73 -16.81
CA PHE A 178 12.96 14.55 -15.86
C PHE A 178 12.17 15.68 -16.54
N TYR A 179 12.73 16.27 -17.60
CA TYR A 179 12.06 17.29 -18.42
C TYR A 179 11.25 16.62 -19.52
N ILE A 180 10.01 17.06 -19.71
CA ILE A 180 9.17 16.56 -20.80
C ILE A 180 9.67 17.17 -22.11
N GLU A 181 9.90 16.34 -23.14
CA GLU A 181 10.09 16.82 -24.50
C GLU A 181 8.70 17.20 -25.08
N ASP A 182 8.52 18.50 -25.34
CA ASP A 182 7.42 19.12 -26.11
C ASP A 182 5.98 18.75 -25.74
N VAL A 183 5.47 19.26 -24.60
CA VAL A 183 4.01 19.40 -24.41
C VAL A 183 3.54 20.65 -25.17
N PRO A 184 2.66 20.55 -26.19
CA PRO A 184 2.06 21.74 -26.78
C PRO A 184 1.23 22.47 -25.73
N ALA A 185 1.34 23.80 -25.68
CA ALA A 185 0.60 24.66 -24.77
C ALA A 185 -0.92 24.45 -24.91
N THR A 186 -1.49 23.56 -24.11
CA THR A 186 -2.92 23.51 -23.81
C THR A 186 -3.15 23.96 -22.36
N ASP A 187 -4.38 24.41 -22.10
CA ASP A 187 -4.88 25.07 -20.87
C ASP A 187 -4.13 24.69 -19.58
N PRO A 188 -3.94 25.66 -18.66
CA PRO A 188 -3.22 25.44 -17.41
C PRO A 188 -3.79 24.19 -16.75
N PHE A 189 -2.93 23.18 -16.63
CA PHE A 189 -3.17 21.98 -15.87
C PHE A 189 -3.83 22.41 -14.54
N ASP A 190 -5.09 22.04 -14.34
CA ASP A 190 -5.79 22.16 -13.06
C ASP A 190 -5.66 20.81 -12.35
N PRO A 191 -4.60 20.61 -11.54
CA PRO A 191 -4.41 19.36 -10.81
C PRO A 191 -5.55 19.07 -9.82
N PHE A 192 -6.44 20.04 -9.54
CA PHE A 192 -7.39 19.98 -8.43
C PHE A 192 -8.81 19.53 -8.81
N ALA A 193 -9.14 19.43 -10.10
CA ALA A 193 -10.43 18.88 -10.54
C ALA A 193 -10.59 17.38 -10.20
N PHE A 194 -9.48 16.65 -9.97
CA PHE A 194 -9.46 15.23 -9.63
C PHE A 194 -9.71 14.95 -8.14
N PHE A 195 -9.28 15.84 -7.23
CA PHE A 195 -9.30 15.58 -5.79
C PHE A 195 -10.65 15.83 -5.10
N ASN A 196 -11.64 16.38 -5.81
CA ASN A 196 -12.99 16.65 -5.29
C ASN A 196 -13.99 15.51 -5.57
N LEU A 197 -13.55 14.36 -6.08
CA LEU A 197 -14.42 13.22 -6.35
C LEU A 197 -14.17 12.10 -5.32
N PRO A 198 -15.26 11.47 -4.80
CA PRO A 198 -15.15 10.22 -4.05
C PRO A 198 -14.36 9.20 -4.87
N THR A 199 -13.64 8.30 -4.17
CA THR A 199 -12.73 7.26 -4.71
C THR A 199 -13.33 6.25 -5.69
N ASP A 200 -14.55 6.46 -6.18
CA ASP A 200 -15.19 5.64 -7.20
C ASP A 200 -15.47 6.45 -8.47
N ILE A 201 -15.03 5.91 -9.60
CA ILE A 201 -15.35 6.24 -11.01
C ILE A 201 -14.24 7.03 -11.74
N TYR A 202 -13.38 6.30 -12.46
CA TYR A 202 -12.55 6.84 -13.54
C TYR A 202 -13.22 6.61 -14.90
N GLN A 203 -13.45 7.69 -15.66
CA GLN A 203 -13.72 7.60 -17.10
C GLN A 203 -12.69 8.37 -17.92
N LYS A 204 -12.16 7.65 -18.91
CA LYS A 204 -11.14 8.04 -19.89
C LYS A 204 -11.53 9.26 -20.72
N SER A 205 -10.62 10.22 -20.82
CA SER A 205 -10.54 11.10 -21.98
C SER A 205 -9.12 11.05 -22.59
N LYS A 206 -9.07 11.10 -23.93
CA LYS A 206 -7.86 10.96 -24.73
C LYS A 206 -7.09 12.29 -24.75
N ILE A 207 -5.92 12.31 -24.13
CA ILE A 207 -4.93 13.40 -24.06
C ILE A 207 -3.62 12.89 -24.70
N PRO A 208 -2.78 13.73 -25.33
CA PRO A 208 -1.56 13.30 -26.05
C PRO A 208 -0.56 12.58 -25.14
N LEU A 209 0.30 11.74 -25.73
CA LEU A 209 1.25 10.86 -25.04
C LEU A 209 2.15 11.64 -24.06
N HIS A 210 1.90 11.46 -22.76
CA HIS A 210 2.79 11.84 -21.68
C HIS A 210 3.98 10.84 -21.66
N PRO A 211 5.21 11.19 -21.20
CA PRO A 211 6.34 10.26 -21.04
C PRO A 211 6.02 8.94 -20.34
N THR A 212 4.90 8.89 -19.63
CA THR A 212 4.48 7.79 -18.76
C THR A 212 3.73 6.70 -19.51
N GLN A 213 3.10 7.03 -20.63
CA GLN A 213 2.59 6.01 -21.56
C GLN A 213 3.71 5.16 -22.18
N LYS A 214 4.95 5.68 -22.25
CA LYS A 214 6.13 4.90 -22.69
C LYS A 214 6.39 3.71 -21.76
N TYR A 215 6.07 3.86 -20.47
CA TYR A 215 6.37 2.87 -19.44
C TYR A 215 5.15 2.07 -18.95
N ASP A 216 3.93 2.33 -19.44
CA ASP A 216 2.68 1.68 -18.99
C ASP A 216 2.75 0.14 -18.94
N SER A 217 3.49 -0.49 -19.86
CA SER A 217 3.57 -1.95 -19.94
C SER A 217 4.30 -2.60 -18.76
N ILE A 218 5.10 -1.86 -17.98
CA ILE A 218 5.75 -2.35 -16.76
C ILE A 218 4.93 -2.13 -15.49
N SER A 219 3.72 -1.55 -15.56
CA SER A 219 2.88 -1.24 -14.39
C SER A 219 2.69 -2.41 -13.40
N ARG A 220 2.66 -3.66 -13.88
CA ARG A 220 2.54 -4.85 -13.01
C ARG A 220 3.83 -5.27 -12.29
N TYR A 221 4.96 -4.69 -12.69
CA TYR A 221 6.31 -5.02 -12.21
C TYR A 221 6.99 -3.80 -11.57
N ILE A 222 6.38 -2.62 -11.66
CA ILE A 222 6.97 -1.37 -11.19
C ILE A 222 7.25 -1.42 -9.69
N ASP A 223 6.35 -2.03 -8.92
CA ASP A 223 6.52 -2.15 -7.47
C ASP A 223 7.77 -2.99 -7.12
N VAL A 224 8.11 -3.98 -7.95
CA VAL A 224 9.32 -4.81 -7.80
C VAL A 224 10.59 -4.02 -8.14
N LEU A 225 10.55 -3.25 -9.23
CA LEU A 225 11.64 -2.36 -9.60
C LEU A 225 11.88 -1.32 -8.50
N MET A 226 10.82 -0.66 -8.03
CA MET A 226 10.90 0.34 -6.96
C MET A 226 11.43 -0.28 -5.68
N TYR A 227 11.02 -1.50 -5.34
CA TYR A 227 11.57 -2.22 -4.19
C TYR A 227 13.08 -2.44 -4.32
N MET A 228 13.57 -2.93 -5.46
CA MET A 228 15.00 -3.11 -5.70
C MET A 228 15.76 -1.77 -5.58
N ILE A 229 15.27 -0.71 -6.21
CA ILE A 229 15.88 0.63 -6.13
C ILE A 229 15.89 1.14 -4.68
N GLN A 230 14.79 0.94 -3.96
CA GLN A 230 14.64 1.38 -2.58
C GLN A 230 15.64 0.68 -1.64
N VAL A 231 15.86 -0.63 -1.82
CA VAL A 231 16.88 -1.37 -1.05
C VAL A 231 18.29 -0.87 -1.33
N GLN A 232 18.62 -0.60 -2.60
CA GLN A 232 19.98 -0.27 -3.00
C GLN A 232 20.33 1.21 -2.82
N LEU A 233 19.40 2.11 -3.13
CA LEU A 233 19.62 3.57 -3.20
C LEU A 233 18.81 4.39 -2.19
N GLY A 234 17.83 3.77 -1.52
CA GLY A 234 16.96 4.41 -0.55
C GLY A 234 15.68 5.03 -1.14
N ASP A 235 14.79 5.42 -0.24
CA ASP A 235 13.42 5.86 -0.56
C ASP A 235 13.39 7.12 -1.44
N LEU A 236 14.34 8.04 -1.22
CA LEU A 236 14.42 9.30 -1.97
C LEU A 236 14.70 9.08 -3.46
N PHE A 237 15.61 8.15 -3.78
CA PHE A 237 15.94 7.82 -5.16
C PHE A 237 14.79 7.11 -5.86
N SER A 238 14.18 6.15 -5.16
CA SER A 238 12.98 5.44 -5.64
C SER A 238 11.86 6.43 -5.97
N TYR A 239 11.63 7.41 -5.10
CA TYR A 239 10.65 8.48 -5.34
C TYR A 239 10.97 9.29 -6.60
N ILE A 240 12.20 9.80 -6.79
CA ILE A 240 12.57 10.59 -7.99
C ILE A 240 12.30 9.78 -9.27
N ILE A 241 12.71 8.51 -9.29
CA ILE A 241 12.48 7.63 -10.44
C ILE A 241 10.98 7.42 -10.67
N SER A 242 10.20 7.21 -9.61
CA SER A 242 8.74 7.06 -9.72
C SER A 242 8.10 8.28 -10.39
N THR A 243 8.58 9.50 -10.13
CA THR A 243 8.05 10.71 -10.78
C THR A 243 8.25 10.71 -12.30
N ILE A 244 9.21 9.94 -12.82
CA ILE A 244 9.52 9.83 -14.25
C ILE A 244 8.70 8.71 -14.90
N ILE A 245 8.57 7.58 -14.22
CA ILE A 245 7.96 6.38 -14.78
C ILE A 245 6.42 6.42 -14.61
N ASP A 246 5.91 6.91 -13.49
CA ASP A 246 4.50 6.82 -13.10
C ASP A 246 3.86 8.20 -12.90
N PHE A 247 3.42 8.79 -13.99
CA PHE A 247 2.76 10.10 -14.10
C PHE A 247 1.49 9.91 -14.91
N SER A 248 0.76 8.81 -14.65
CA SER A 248 -0.54 8.58 -15.26
C SER A 248 -1.65 9.24 -14.41
N GLN A 249 -2.23 10.30 -14.97
CA GLN A 249 -3.51 11.01 -14.70
C GLN A 249 -3.94 11.44 -13.28
N ASP A 250 -3.32 10.97 -12.21
CA ASP A 250 -3.44 11.52 -10.86
C ASP A 250 -2.07 12.05 -10.45
N PHE A 251 -2.01 13.21 -9.80
CA PHE A 251 -0.73 13.71 -9.29
C PHE A 251 -0.04 12.62 -8.42
N PRO A 252 1.29 12.47 -8.47
CA PRO A 252 1.99 11.23 -8.14
C PRO A 252 2.10 11.01 -6.63
N PHE A 253 1.02 10.67 -5.95
CA PHE A 253 1.06 10.41 -4.52
C PHE A 253 0.00 9.35 -4.21
N THR A 254 0.38 8.12 -3.94
CA THR A 254 0.45 7.69 -2.54
C THR A 254 1.39 6.50 -2.30
N SER A 255 1.80 5.71 -3.29
CA SER A 255 2.52 4.44 -3.00
C SER A 255 3.96 4.61 -2.51
N TYR A 256 4.60 5.76 -2.75
CA TYR A 256 6.05 5.92 -2.58
C TYR A 256 6.53 7.25 -1.96
N ILE A 257 5.66 8.02 -1.29
CA ILE A 257 6.17 9.19 -0.56
C ILE A 257 7.14 8.68 0.52
N PRO A 258 8.40 9.17 0.53
CA PRO A 258 9.32 8.72 1.55
C PRO A 258 8.86 9.26 2.92
N PRO A 259 8.66 8.38 3.91
CA PRO A 259 8.40 8.78 5.30
C PRO A 259 9.59 9.55 5.88
N PHE A 260 9.44 10.14 7.07
CA PHE A 260 10.47 10.98 7.69
C PHE A 260 11.65 10.19 8.31
N TYR A 261 11.97 8.96 7.88
CA TYR A 261 13.05 8.18 8.50
C TYR A 261 14.44 8.82 8.35
N SER A 262 15.24 8.75 9.41
CA SER A 262 16.63 9.25 9.46
C SER A 262 17.71 8.18 9.20
N THR A 263 17.33 6.91 9.02
CA THR A 263 18.21 5.76 9.33
C THR A 263 18.78 4.98 8.13
N ARG A 264 18.28 5.14 6.90
CA ARG A 264 18.84 4.40 5.74
C ARG A 264 20.06 5.10 5.15
N LYS A 265 20.98 4.31 4.56
CA LYS A 265 22.17 4.83 3.84
C LYS A 265 21.66 5.72 2.71
N MET A 266 21.78 7.02 2.92
CA MET A 266 21.15 8.01 2.09
C MET A 266 22.24 8.61 1.21
N TYR A 267 22.14 8.43 -0.11
CA TYR A 267 23.01 9.04 -1.11
C TYR A 267 22.69 10.54 -1.26
N VAL A 268 22.70 11.27 -0.14
CA VAL A 268 22.24 12.67 -0.03
C VAL A 268 23.07 13.57 -0.92
N ALA A 269 24.39 13.35 -0.99
CA ALA A 269 25.29 14.16 -1.81
C ALA A 269 24.99 13.99 -3.30
N GLU A 270 24.75 12.77 -3.75
CA GLU A 270 24.41 12.43 -5.12
C GLU A 270 23.03 12.97 -5.49
N ILE A 271 22.03 12.80 -4.62
CA ILE A 271 20.70 13.39 -4.81
C ILE A 271 20.80 14.91 -4.90
N GLN A 272 21.57 15.54 -4.02
CA GLN A 272 21.78 16.98 -4.06
C GLN A 272 22.43 17.42 -5.37
N ALA A 273 23.40 16.66 -5.90
CA ALA A 273 24.00 16.93 -7.20
C ALA A 273 22.98 16.83 -8.33
N ILE A 274 22.15 15.77 -8.35
CA ILE A 274 21.06 15.61 -9.32
C ILE A 274 20.11 16.80 -9.27
N ILE A 275 19.60 17.15 -8.09
CA ILE A 275 18.68 18.28 -7.93
C ILE A 275 19.32 19.60 -8.36
N THR A 276 20.61 19.81 -8.05
CA THR A 276 21.34 21.00 -8.49
C THR A 276 21.45 21.07 -10.01
N ASN A 277 21.74 19.95 -10.67
CA ASN A 277 21.81 19.86 -12.13
C ASN A 277 20.44 20.10 -12.78
N LEU A 278 19.39 19.50 -12.22
CA LEU A 278 18.01 19.78 -12.64
C LEU A 278 17.69 21.27 -12.47
N TYR A 279 17.98 21.87 -11.33
CA TYR A 279 17.74 23.28 -11.13
C TYR A 279 18.46 24.18 -12.13
N ASN A 280 19.75 23.92 -12.40
CA ASN A 280 20.50 24.69 -13.38
C ASN A 280 19.89 24.58 -14.78
N ARG A 281 19.52 23.37 -15.20
CA ARG A 281 18.86 23.16 -16.50
C ARG A 281 17.49 23.84 -16.57
N PHE A 282 16.75 23.89 -15.44
CA PHE A 282 15.51 24.64 -15.33
C PHE A 282 15.72 26.14 -15.57
N LEU A 283 16.80 26.72 -15.02
CA LEU A 283 17.15 28.13 -15.24
C LEU A 283 17.45 28.44 -16.72
N ASP A 284 17.81 27.45 -17.53
CA ASP A 284 18.07 27.63 -18.97
C ASP A 284 16.81 27.55 -19.85
N LEU A 285 15.66 27.12 -19.30
CA LEU A 285 14.39 27.00 -20.04
C LEU A 285 13.76 28.37 -20.36
N SER A 286 12.87 28.41 -21.35
CA SER A 286 12.02 29.58 -21.61
C SER A 286 10.93 29.77 -20.54
N ASP A 287 10.40 30.98 -20.36
CA ASP A 287 9.41 31.26 -19.31
C ASP A 287 8.15 30.39 -19.41
N ASP A 288 7.67 30.09 -20.63
CA ASP A 288 6.50 29.23 -20.85
C ASP A 288 6.76 27.75 -20.46
N GLN A 289 7.99 27.26 -20.68
CA GLN A 289 8.40 25.90 -20.30
C GLN A 289 8.67 25.79 -18.80
N ARG A 290 9.13 26.88 -18.17
CA ARG A 290 9.44 26.92 -16.73
C ARG A 290 8.19 26.64 -15.89
N THR A 291 7.01 27.18 -16.21
CA THR A 291 5.83 27.01 -15.35
C THR A 291 5.43 25.55 -15.12
N ILE A 292 5.48 24.70 -16.15
CA ILE A 292 5.09 23.27 -16.04
C ILE A 292 6.15 22.47 -15.28
N VAL A 293 7.42 22.69 -15.63
CA VAL A 293 8.56 21.97 -15.06
C VAL A 293 8.82 22.38 -13.61
N MET A 294 8.60 23.65 -13.27
CA MET A 294 8.85 24.20 -11.94
C MET A 294 8.00 23.50 -10.88
N THR A 295 6.73 23.28 -11.18
CA THR A 295 5.78 22.56 -10.33
C THR A 295 6.30 21.18 -9.96
N ARG A 296 6.70 20.38 -10.95
CA ARG A 296 7.25 19.03 -10.73
C ARG A 296 8.57 19.05 -9.97
N LEU A 297 9.50 19.95 -10.32
CA LEU A 297 10.79 20.09 -9.64
C LEU A 297 10.61 20.50 -8.17
N PHE A 298 9.80 21.51 -7.92
CA PHE A 298 9.51 22.01 -6.58
C PHE A 298 8.92 20.92 -5.68
N TYR A 299 7.92 20.17 -6.14
CA TYR A 299 7.35 19.10 -5.32
C TYR A 299 8.29 17.92 -5.17
N THR A 300 9.10 17.61 -6.18
CA THR A 300 10.13 16.58 -6.05
C THR A 300 11.09 16.95 -4.92
N ILE A 301 11.55 18.20 -4.89
CA ILE A 301 12.45 18.69 -3.85
C ILE A 301 11.79 18.66 -2.47
N ILE A 302 10.56 19.16 -2.33
CA ILE A 302 9.84 19.10 -1.05
C ILE A 302 9.72 17.63 -0.63
N ALA A 303 9.25 16.75 -1.52
CA ALA A 303 9.01 15.33 -1.27
C ALA A 303 10.24 14.54 -0.83
N ILE A 304 11.44 14.93 -1.26
CA ILE A 304 12.69 14.24 -0.88
C ILE A 304 13.50 14.96 0.19
N TYR A 305 13.10 16.17 0.58
CA TYR A 305 13.88 16.98 1.52
C TYR A 305 14.13 16.23 2.84
N ASN A 306 15.39 16.25 3.28
CA ASN A 306 15.83 15.76 4.59
C ASN A 306 16.75 16.82 5.24
N GLU A 307 16.88 16.78 6.56
CA GLU A 307 17.75 17.66 7.37
C GLU A 307 19.22 17.65 6.95
N GLN A 308 19.68 16.58 6.30
CA GLN A 308 21.05 16.45 5.80
C GLN A 308 21.28 17.17 4.46
N MET A 309 20.22 17.54 3.74
CA MET A 309 20.33 18.26 2.47
C MET A 309 20.66 19.74 2.71
N THR A 310 21.50 20.31 1.84
CA THR A 310 21.90 21.74 1.92
C THR A 310 21.27 22.62 0.85
N ILE A 311 20.19 22.14 0.23
CA ILE A 311 19.46 22.84 -0.83
C ILE A 311 18.74 24.05 -0.23
N GLU A 312 19.07 25.26 -0.69
CA GLU A 312 18.34 26.49 -0.31
C GLU A 312 17.06 26.59 -1.14
N LEU A 313 15.90 26.47 -0.50
CA LEU A 313 14.59 26.55 -1.20
C LEU A 313 14.14 27.99 -1.46
N LYS A 314 14.77 28.97 -0.80
CA LYS A 314 14.40 30.39 -0.90
C LYS A 314 14.30 30.93 -2.35
N PRO A 315 15.26 30.66 -3.26
CA PRO A 315 15.16 31.09 -4.66
C PRO A 315 13.94 30.53 -5.39
N TYR A 316 13.49 29.32 -5.02
CA TYR A 316 12.30 28.70 -5.61
C TYR A 316 11.02 29.44 -5.21
N PHE A 317 10.93 29.84 -3.93
CA PHE A 317 9.79 30.59 -3.39
C PHE A 317 9.73 32.06 -3.86
N GLU A 318 10.87 32.63 -4.26
CA GLU A 318 10.89 33.98 -4.86
C GLU A 318 10.35 33.95 -6.30
N PHE A 319 10.47 32.81 -6.99
CA PHE A 319 9.98 32.62 -8.36
C PHE A 319 8.53 32.15 -8.42
N VAL A 320 8.06 31.41 -7.40
CA VAL A 320 6.70 30.84 -7.32
C VAL A 320 6.03 31.33 -6.05
N ALA A 321 4.84 31.93 -6.14
CA ALA A 321 4.01 32.15 -4.96
C ALA A 321 3.68 30.77 -4.35
N PRO A 322 4.17 30.43 -3.14
CA PRO A 322 4.02 29.08 -2.58
C PRO A 322 2.54 28.70 -2.49
N ASP A 323 2.19 27.56 -3.10
CA ASP A 323 0.91 26.91 -2.83
C ASP A 323 1.00 26.17 -1.49
N TYR A 324 0.56 26.85 -0.44
CA TYR A 324 0.55 26.30 0.91
C TYR A 324 -0.41 25.12 1.08
N THR A 325 -1.45 24.99 0.24
CA THR A 325 -2.41 23.88 0.31
C THR A 325 -1.73 22.56 -0.09
N LEU A 326 -0.88 22.60 -1.11
CA LEU A 326 -0.16 21.41 -1.53
C LEU A 326 1.04 21.09 -0.61
N PHE A 327 1.68 22.11 -0.05
CA PHE A 327 2.68 21.91 1.01
C PHE A 327 2.08 21.21 2.24
N GLU A 328 0.90 21.66 2.67
CA GLU A 328 0.11 21.03 3.73
C GLU A 328 -0.16 19.56 3.42
N MET A 329 -0.59 19.26 2.18
CA MET A 329 -0.88 17.89 1.74
C MET A 329 0.36 16.99 1.80
N ILE A 330 1.52 17.45 1.32
CA ILE A 330 2.77 16.66 1.34
C ILE A 330 3.20 16.38 2.79
N ILE A 331 3.12 17.38 3.67
CA ILE A 331 3.43 17.18 5.10
C ILE A 331 2.46 16.16 5.71
N LYS A 332 1.15 16.30 5.46
CA LYS A 332 0.13 15.37 5.94
C LYS A 332 0.44 13.94 5.52
N LEU A 333 0.64 13.71 4.22
CA LEU A 333 0.91 12.36 3.69
C LEU A 333 2.15 11.73 4.31
N ARG A 334 3.25 12.49 4.47
CA ARG A 334 4.46 12.00 5.15
C ARG A 334 4.23 11.66 6.61
N MET A 335 3.44 12.46 7.33
CA MET A 335 3.14 12.17 8.73
C MET A 335 2.32 10.89 8.88
N TYR A 336 1.38 10.60 7.95
CA TYR A 336 0.56 9.37 7.97
C TYR A 336 1.35 8.09 7.68
N GLU A 337 2.46 8.19 6.95
CA GLU A 337 3.27 7.05 6.48
C GLU A 337 4.51 6.79 7.35
N SER A 338 4.85 7.71 8.26
CA SER A 338 6.03 7.59 9.12
C SER A 338 5.68 6.84 10.41
N SER A 339 6.20 5.63 10.57
CA SER A 339 6.06 4.88 11.84
C SER A 339 6.92 5.46 12.96
N ASP A 340 8.03 6.10 12.59
CA ASP A 340 8.93 6.79 13.51
C ASP A 340 8.71 8.29 13.41
N VAL A 341 8.51 8.93 14.56
CA VAL A 341 8.34 10.38 14.66
C VAL A 341 9.71 11.04 14.56
N CYS A 342 10.10 11.50 13.37
CA CYS A 342 11.28 12.36 13.19
C CYS A 342 10.84 13.82 13.02
N ALA A 343 10.68 14.49 14.14
CA ALA A 343 10.30 15.90 14.19
C ALA A 343 11.39 16.81 13.59
N GLU A 344 12.65 16.38 13.61
CA GLU A 344 13.80 17.14 13.15
C GLU A 344 13.76 17.39 11.64
N ALA A 345 13.45 16.36 10.85
CA ALA A 345 13.32 16.47 9.40
C ALA A 345 12.19 17.43 9.00
N LEU A 346 11.02 17.32 9.65
CA LEU A 346 9.91 18.25 9.42
C LEU A 346 10.26 19.68 9.87
N THR A 347 10.92 19.83 11.02
CA THR A 347 11.40 21.13 11.50
C THR A 347 12.37 21.79 10.52
N ALA A 348 13.31 21.00 9.99
CA ALA A 348 14.29 21.46 9.01
C ALA A 348 13.60 21.90 7.71
N LEU A 349 12.60 21.15 7.23
CA LEU A 349 11.81 21.51 6.05
C LEU A 349 11.05 22.81 6.27
N VAL A 350 10.29 22.93 7.37
CA VAL A 350 9.49 24.12 7.68
C VAL A 350 10.36 25.38 7.78
N LYS A 351 11.59 25.27 8.31
CA LYS A 351 12.54 26.40 8.38
C LYS A 351 12.96 26.96 7.01
N GLN A 352 12.89 26.15 5.94
CA GLN A 352 13.22 26.61 4.59
C GLN A 352 12.12 27.48 3.97
N PHE A 353 10.89 27.43 4.50
CA PHE A 353 9.77 28.19 3.95
C PHE A 353 9.86 29.67 4.37
N PRO A 354 9.67 30.62 3.43
CA PRO A 354 9.70 32.03 3.75
C PRO A 354 8.56 32.37 4.72
N LYS A 355 8.92 32.97 5.86
CA LYS A 355 7.93 33.50 6.80
C LYS A 355 7.23 34.72 6.18
N GLN A 356 6.12 34.50 5.47
CA GLN A 356 5.28 35.61 5.02
C GLN A 356 4.37 36.05 6.19
N SER A 357 4.84 37.05 6.94
CA SER A 357 4.16 37.69 8.08
C SER A 357 3.86 36.79 9.29
N GLU A 358 3.92 37.36 10.49
CA GLU A 358 3.79 36.62 11.76
C GLU A 358 2.37 36.02 12.00
N ASP A 359 1.38 36.34 11.16
CA ASP A 359 -0.03 36.04 11.41
C ASP A 359 -0.76 35.17 10.36
N HIS A 360 -0.22 34.92 9.14
CA HIS A 360 -1.10 34.50 8.03
C HIS A 360 -1.05 33.06 7.47
N ASP A 361 0.04 32.27 7.57
CA ASP A 361 0.11 31.02 6.77
C ASP A 361 0.30 29.70 7.54
N VAL A 362 0.64 29.74 8.84
CA VAL A 362 0.63 28.54 9.71
C VAL A 362 -0.78 28.20 10.22
N VAL A 363 -1.67 29.21 10.24
CA VAL A 363 -3.06 29.10 10.70
C VAL A 363 -3.96 28.33 9.71
N LYS A 364 -3.57 28.16 8.44
CA LYS A 364 -4.31 27.31 7.49
C LYS A 364 -4.01 25.82 7.67
N ILE A 365 -2.74 25.45 7.88
CA ILE A 365 -2.31 24.08 8.19
C ILE A 365 -2.85 23.66 9.57
N ALA A 366 -2.89 24.59 10.53
CA ALA A 366 -3.50 24.43 11.85
C ALA A 366 -4.95 24.97 11.88
N SER A 367 -5.65 24.93 10.75
CA SER A 367 -7.06 25.31 10.71
C SER A 367 -7.90 24.35 11.56
N SER A 368 -9.11 24.78 11.91
CA SER A 368 -10.04 23.97 12.68
C SER A 368 -10.52 22.70 11.97
N ASP A 369 -10.04 22.38 10.77
CA ASP A 369 -10.35 21.16 10.00
C ASP A 369 -9.11 20.26 9.79
N ALA A 370 -7.98 20.62 10.42
CA ALA A 370 -6.73 19.91 10.25
C ALA A 370 -6.71 18.61 11.07
N ILE A 371 -6.64 17.49 10.37
CA ILE A 371 -6.39 16.17 10.95
C ILE A 371 -4.88 15.94 10.95
N VAL A 372 -4.29 15.81 12.14
CA VAL A 372 -2.87 15.51 12.37
C VAL A 372 -2.80 14.13 13.03
N PRO A 373 -1.96 13.20 12.55
CA PRO A 373 -1.80 11.92 13.25
C PRO A 373 -1.44 12.15 14.71
N VAL A 374 -2.04 11.37 15.61
CA VAL A 374 -1.96 11.60 17.06
C VAL A 374 -0.54 11.66 17.59
N GLU A 375 0.31 10.78 17.09
CA GLU A 375 1.75 10.69 17.37
C GLU A 375 2.53 11.95 16.96
N TRP A 376 1.99 12.72 16.01
CA TRP A 376 2.57 13.97 15.52
C TRP A 376 2.03 15.21 16.23
N LEU A 377 0.96 15.12 17.05
CA LEU A 377 0.31 16.29 17.66
C LEU A 377 1.29 17.18 18.45
N LYS A 378 2.11 16.58 19.32
CA LYS A 378 3.09 17.32 20.13
C LYS A 378 4.18 17.97 19.27
N PRO A 379 4.94 17.23 18.43
CA PRO A 379 5.88 17.83 17.48
C PRO A 379 5.25 18.92 16.62
N PHE A 380 4.04 18.68 16.11
CA PHE A 380 3.32 19.61 15.26
C PHE A 380 3.01 20.92 16.00
N PHE A 381 2.47 20.85 17.23
CA PHE A 381 2.19 22.05 18.03
C PHE A 381 3.46 22.85 18.36
N GLU A 382 4.59 22.19 18.55
CA GLU A 382 5.88 22.81 18.82
C GLU A 382 6.48 23.46 17.57
N ILE A 383 6.52 22.74 16.44
CA ILE A 383 7.07 23.20 15.16
C ILE A 383 6.30 24.42 14.63
N PHE A 384 4.97 24.37 14.71
CA PHE A 384 4.08 25.39 14.16
C PHE A 384 3.63 26.43 15.20
N ASN A 385 4.09 26.32 16.46
CA ASN A 385 3.72 27.23 17.55
C ASN A 385 2.19 27.46 17.65
N VAL A 386 1.41 26.39 17.60
CA VAL A 386 -0.05 26.46 17.52
C VAL A 386 -0.63 27.08 18.80
N PRO A 387 -1.52 28.10 18.71
CA PRO A 387 -2.18 28.70 19.87
C PRO A 387 -3.00 27.68 20.67
N LYS A 388 -3.03 27.82 22.00
CA LYS A 388 -3.73 26.87 22.89
C LYS A 388 -5.19 26.63 22.51
N ASP A 389 -5.91 27.70 22.14
CA ASP A 389 -7.33 27.61 21.77
C ASP A 389 -7.57 26.72 20.53
N ASN A 390 -6.60 26.66 19.61
CA ASN A 390 -6.68 25.81 18.41
C ASN A 390 -6.21 24.37 18.66
N ARG A 391 -5.32 24.14 19.65
CA ARG A 391 -4.81 22.80 19.97
C ARG A 391 -5.92 21.83 20.34
N ASN A 392 -6.92 22.32 21.08
CA ASN A 392 -8.07 21.54 21.51
C ASN A 392 -8.88 21.00 20.32
N THR A 393 -9.24 21.86 19.38
CA THR A 393 -10.01 21.49 18.19
C THR A 393 -9.23 20.50 17.30
N ILE A 394 -7.94 20.77 17.08
CA ILE A 394 -7.07 19.89 16.28
C ILE A 394 -6.93 18.52 16.96
N ALA A 395 -6.72 18.49 18.28
CA ALA A 395 -6.66 17.24 19.03
C ALA A 395 -7.98 16.48 18.94
N GLU A 396 -9.13 17.13 19.18
CA GLU A 396 -10.45 16.50 19.09
C GLU A 396 -10.69 15.86 17.71
N GLN A 397 -10.38 16.57 16.62
CA GLN A 397 -10.52 16.05 15.26
C GLN A 397 -9.53 14.95 14.93
N SER A 398 -8.28 15.10 15.36
CA SER A 398 -7.24 14.10 15.15
C SER A 398 -7.64 12.78 15.83
N PHE A 399 -8.16 12.83 17.05
CA PHE A 399 -8.72 11.65 17.72
C PHE A 399 -9.92 11.07 17.00
N ALA A 400 -10.89 11.91 16.63
CA ALA A 400 -12.10 11.45 15.96
C ALA A 400 -11.83 10.70 14.63
N ASN A 401 -10.67 10.94 14.00
CA ASN A 401 -10.26 10.31 12.75
C ASN A 401 -9.11 9.30 12.92
N SER A 402 -8.70 9.00 14.16
CA SER A 402 -7.65 8.01 14.44
C SER A 402 -8.20 6.59 14.41
N VAL A 403 -7.32 5.60 14.62
CA VAL A 403 -7.73 4.21 14.83
C VAL A 403 -7.51 3.83 16.30
N PRO A 404 -8.46 3.16 16.96
CA PRO A 404 -8.24 2.66 18.31
C PRO A 404 -7.08 1.64 18.34
N LYS A 405 -6.14 1.82 19.27
CA LYS A 405 -4.92 0.99 19.35
C LYS A 405 -5.21 -0.52 19.43
N HIS A 406 -6.20 -0.91 20.24
CA HIS A 406 -6.60 -2.31 20.41
C HIS A 406 -7.12 -2.97 19.11
N ILE A 407 -7.60 -2.18 18.14
CA ILE A 407 -8.02 -2.66 16.81
C ILE A 407 -6.82 -2.75 15.89
N SER A 408 -5.95 -1.75 15.89
CA SER A 408 -4.74 -1.73 15.06
C SER A 408 -3.81 -2.93 15.33
N GLU A 409 -3.73 -3.37 16.59
CA GLU A 409 -2.99 -4.57 17.01
C GLU A 409 -3.56 -5.89 16.42
N LYS A 410 -4.77 -5.84 15.86
CA LYS A 410 -5.45 -7.00 15.24
C LYS A 410 -5.24 -7.04 13.73
N PHE A 411 -4.65 -6.00 13.16
CA PHE A 411 -4.14 -6.06 11.80
C PHE A 411 -2.78 -6.72 11.79
N PHE A 412 -2.58 -7.58 10.79
CA PHE A 412 -1.34 -8.26 10.53
C PHE A 412 -0.18 -7.29 10.26
N GLU A 413 1.02 -7.85 10.28
CA GLU A 413 2.23 -7.10 9.99
C GLU A 413 2.29 -6.80 8.50
N VAL A 414 2.57 -5.54 8.17
CA VAL A 414 2.91 -5.11 6.82
C VAL A 414 4.40 -4.83 6.84
N THR A 415 5.17 -5.50 5.98
CA THR A 415 6.60 -5.24 5.87
C THR A 415 6.82 -3.82 5.37
N GLU A 416 8.01 -3.28 5.60
CA GLU A 416 8.41 -1.96 5.09
C GLU A 416 8.31 -1.82 3.55
N PHE A 417 8.18 -2.94 2.83
CA PHE A 417 8.04 -2.99 1.38
C PHE A 417 6.63 -3.44 0.94
N GLY A 418 5.67 -3.48 1.86
CA GLY A 418 4.27 -3.70 1.54
C GLY A 418 3.89 -5.15 1.24
N ALA A 419 4.59 -6.12 1.83
CA ALA A 419 4.12 -7.51 1.94
C ALA A 419 3.29 -7.69 3.23
N LEU A 420 2.34 -8.62 3.23
CA LEU A 420 1.48 -8.91 4.37
C LEU A 420 1.88 -10.24 5.02
N ILE A 421 2.25 -10.18 6.31
CA ILE A 421 2.62 -11.36 7.10
C ILE A 421 1.57 -11.63 8.17
N MET A 422 0.87 -12.76 8.03
CA MET A 422 -0.09 -13.20 9.02
C MET A 422 0.61 -14.05 10.08
N GLY A 423 0.47 -13.68 11.35
CA GLY A 423 1.04 -14.42 12.48
C GLY A 423 2.37 -13.83 12.99
N GLU A 424 2.97 -14.52 13.97
CA GLU A 424 4.16 -14.04 14.70
C GLU A 424 5.49 -14.54 14.09
N ASN A 425 5.44 -15.23 12.94
CA ASN A 425 6.62 -15.82 12.31
C ASN A 425 7.46 -14.73 11.64
N LYS A 426 8.41 -14.15 12.39
CA LYS A 426 9.45 -13.31 11.80
C LYS A 426 10.39 -14.18 10.98
N HIS A 427 10.39 -13.97 9.66
CA HIS A 427 11.24 -14.71 8.74
C HIS A 427 12.54 -13.92 8.49
N GLU A 428 13.61 -14.30 9.18
CA GLU A 428 14.93 -13.70 8.93
C GLU A 428 15.48 -14.16 7.56
N ASN A 429 16.09 -13.23 6.82
CA ASN A 429 16.71 -13.48 5.52
C ASN A 429 15.76 -14.08 4.46
N VAL A 430 14.52 -13.60 4.41
CA VAL A 430 13.55 -13.93 3.37
C VAL A 430 13.20 -12.66 2.61
N VAL A 431 13.08 -12.77 1.29
CA VAL A 431 12.66 -11.65 0.44
C VAL A 431 11.15 -11.75 0.23
N LEU A 432 10.42 -10.79 0.78
CA LEU A 432 8.98 -10.64 0.59
C LEU A 432 8.72 -9.39 -0.23
N GLN A 433 8.41 -9.59 -1.51
CA GLN A 433 8.13 -8.49 -2.42
C GLN A 433 6.75 -7.88 -2.17
N PRO A 434 6.51 -6.64 -2.64
CA PRO A 434 5.24 -5.96 -2.43
C PRO A 434 4.03 -6.78 -2.86
N GLY A 435 2.96 -6.72 -2.08
CA GLY A 435 1.72 -7.45 -2.32
C GLY A 435 1.76 -8.95 -2.07
N SER A 436 2.92 -9.52 -1.73
CA SER A 436 2.99 -10.91 -1.31
C SER A 436 2.26 -11.11 0.02
N ILE A 437 1.68 -12.29 0.20
CA ILE A 437 0.87 -12.64 1.37
C ILE A 437 1.38 -13.96 1.95
N VAL A 438 1.68 -13.94 3.25
CA VAL A 438 2.10 -15.12 4.03
C VAL A 438 0.99 -15.46 5.03
N GLN A 439 0.32 -16.59 4.87
CA GLN A 439 -0.74 -17.04 5.79
C GLN A 439 -0.17 -17.57 7.13
N PRO A 440 -0.98 -17.61 8.22
CA PRO A 440 -0.50 -17.82 9.60
C PRO A 440 0.45 -19.00 9.84
N THR A 441 0.28 -20.09 9.10
CA THR A 441 1.04 -21.33 9.31
C THR A 441 2.01 -21.65 8.18
N ALA A 442 2.22 -20.72 7.25
CA ALA A 442 3.23 -20.87 6.20
C ALA A 442 4.65 -20.78 6.79
N GLU A 443 5.53 -21.70 6.40
CA GLU A 443 6.93 -21.70 6.82
C GLU A 443 7.84 -21.25 5.68
N LEU A 444 8.58 -20.17 5.90
CA LEU A 444 9.57 -19.65 4.96
C LEU A 444 10.97 -19.93 5.48
N LYS A 445 11.78 -20.68 4.73
CA LYS A 445 13.18 -20.96 5.06
C LYS A 445 14.10 -19.87 4.53
N ILE A 446 15.34 -19.87 5.03
CA ILE A 446 16.38 -18.88 4.68
C ILE A 446 16.56 -18.73 3.16
N ASN A 447 16.77 -17.50 2.71
CA ASN A 447 16.96 -17.10 1.32
C ASN A 447 15.80 -17.45 0.38
N SER A 448 14.64 -17.87 0.90
CA SER A 448 13.44 -18.01 0.07
C SER A 448 12.93 -16.62 -0.38
N MET A 449 12.26 -16.60 -1.53
CA MET A 449 11.74 -15.39 -2.14
C MET A 449 10.28 -15.60 -2.52
N LEU A 450 9.38 -14.80 -1.93
CA LEU A 450 8.04 -14.58 -2.48
C LEU A 450 8.07 -13.34 -3.34
N MET A 451 7.84 -13.53 -4.63
CA MET A 451 7.73 -12.42 -5.57
C MET A 451 6.37 -11.72 -5.45
N ASN A 452 6.26 -10.59 -6.16
CA ASN A 452 5.08 -9.73 -6.14
C ASN A 452 3.75 -10.49 -6.25
N CYS A 453 2.81 -10.18 -5.35
CA CYS A 453 1.49 -10.83 -5.27
C CYS A 453 1.50 -12.36 -5.11
N ALA A 454 2.63 -12.99 -4.80
CA ALA A 454 2.66 -14.42 -4.46
C ALA A 454 2.01 -14.68 -3.11
N ILE A 455 1.37 -15.84 -2.96
CA ILE A 455 0.64 -16.21 -1.74
C ILE A 455 1.17 -17.53 -1.21
N ALA A 456 1.73 -17.53 0.00
CA ALA A 456 2.06 -18.75 0.75
C ALA A 456 0.87 -19.13 1.64
N LEU A 457 0.24 -20.27 1.35
CA LEU A 457 -0.94 -20.74 2.06
C LEU A 457 -0.59 -21.37 3.42
N ASP A 458 -1.59 -21.52 4.26
CA ASP A 458 -1.52 -22.25 5.51
C ASP A 458 -0.90 -23.65 5.31
N ASN A 459 0.05 -24.00 6.17
CA ASN A 459 0.83 -25.23 6.17
C ASN A 459 1.73 -25.44 4.93
N SER A 460 1.89 -24.43 4.07
CA SER A 460 2.88 -24.48 3.00
C SER A 460 4.30 -24.30 3.55
N VAL A 461 5.28 -24.90 2.88
CA VAL A 461 6.69 -24.80 3.27
C VAL A 461 7.49 -24.39 2.05
N LEU A 462 8.15 -23.23 2.13
CA LEU A 462 9.15 -22.80 1.17
C LEU A 462 10.52 -23.22 1.65
N THR A 463 11.16 -24.11 0.90
CA THR A 463 12.49 -24.61 1.23
C THR A 463 13.56 -23.53 1.09
N GLU A 464 14.75 -23.81 1.61
CA GLU A 464 15.90 -22.91 1.50
C GLU A 464 16.16 -22.54 0.02
N SER A 465 16.39 -21.25 -0.23
CA SER A 465 16.59 -20.70 -1.57
C SER A 465 15.46 -20.94 -2.58
N ALA A 466 14.24 -21.24 -2.11
CA ALA A 466 13.08 -21.37 -2.99
C ALA A 466 12.71 -20.02 -3.62
N TYR A 467 12.45 -20.02 -4.92
CA TYR A 467 11.92 -18.87 -5.65
C TYR A 467 10.46 -19.13 -6.03
N VAL A 468 9.57 -18.23 -5.60
CA VAL A 468 8.14 -18.28 -5.90
C VAL A 468 7.79 -17.14 -6.84
N PRO A 469 7.44 -17.42 -8.12
CA PRO A 469 7.16 -16.40 -9.11
C PRO A 469 6.00 -15.47 -8.73
N SER A 470 5.93 -14.32 -9.39
CA SER A 470 4.84 -13.36 -9.16
C SER A 470 3.48 -14.01 -9.37
N TYR A 471 2.51 -13.66 -8.53
CA TYR A 471 1.14 -14.21 -8.54
C TYR A 471 1.03 -15.73 -8.33
N ALA A 472 2.13 -16.43 -8.00
CA ALA A 472 2.08 -17.85 -7.72
C ALA A 472 1.46 -18.13 -6.35
N ILE A 473 0.81 -19.30 -6.23
CA ILE A 473 0.23 -19.79 -4.98
C ILE A 473 1.06 -20.99 -4.53
N VAL A 474 1.62 -20.90 -3.33
CA VAL A 474 2.31 -22.03 -2.68
C VAL A 474 1.32 -22.76 -1.79
N ALA A 475 0.92 -23.96 -2.23
CA ALA A 475 -0.01 -24.80 -1.51
C ALA A 475 0.72 -25.86 -0.66
N PRO A 476 0.12 -26.33 0.45
CA PRO A 476 0.65 -27.44 1.24
C PRO A 476 0.67 -28.75 0.43
N ALA A 477 1.67 -29.59 0.69
CA ALA A 477 1.87 -30.87 -0.02
C ALA A 477 0.78 -31.93 0.25
N SER A 478 0.09 -31.84 1.39
CA SER A 478 -1.06 -32.70 1.74
C SER A 478 -2.35 -31.98 1.40
N GLU A 479 -2.91 -32.22 0.22
CA GLU A 479 -3.94 -31.37 -0.39
C GLU A 479 -5.33 -31.44 0.27
N ARG A 480 -5.80 -30.26 0.72
CA ARG A 480 -7.05 -29.57 0.31
C ARG A 480 -7.06 -28.20 1.00
N PHE A 481 -6.96 -27.10 0.24
CA PHE A 481 -7.08 -25.74 0.79
C PHE A 481 -8.54 -25.30 0.94
N ILE A 482 -9.48 -26.01 0.33
CA ILE A 482 -10.90 -25.98 0.70
C ILE A 482 -11.26 -27.37 1.22
N SER A 483 -11.64 -27.45 2.48
CA SER A 483 -12.05 -28.71 3.08
C SER A 483 -13.34 -29.26 2.43
N SER A 484 -13.43 -30.58 2.30
CA SER A 484 -14.68 -31.24 1.92
C SER A 484 -15.79 -31.15 2.95
N SER A 485 -15.48 -30.79 4.19
CA SER A 485 -16.48 -30.56 5.24
C SER A 485 -16.99 -29.11 5.25
N ALA A 486 -16.39 -28.21 4.47
CA ALA A 486 -16.85 -26.84 4.35
C ALA A 486 -18.19 -26.78 3.61
N ASN A 487 -19.12 -26.00 4.12
CA ASN A 487 -20.41 -25.73 3.49
C ASN A 487 -20.36 -24.36 2.80
N ILE A 488 -20.67 -24.33 1.51
CA ILE A 488 -20.55 -23.14 0.68
C ILE A 488 -21.84 -22.94 -0.11
N ASP A 489 -22.61 -21.91 0.25
CA ASP A 489 -23.88 -21.58 -0.38
C ASP A 489 -23.67 -20.56 -1.53
N SER A 490 -24.15 -20.90 -2.73
CA SER A 490 -24.02 -20.06 -3.94
C SER A 490 -25.08 -18.94 -3.99
N PRO A 491 -24.83 -17.80 -4.66
CA PRO A 491 -23.61 -17.41 -5.39
C PRO A 491 -22.52 -16.87 -4.45
N ILE A 492 -21.25 -17.11 -4.77
CA ILE A 492 -20.11 -16.55 -4.04
C ILE A 492 -19.01 -16.09 -5.01
N ARG A 493 -18.16 -15.18 -4.54
CA ARG A 493 -16.95 -14.74 -5.26
C ARG A 493 -15.72 -15.14 -4.45
N ILE A 494 -14.84 -15.93 -5.06
CA ILE A 494 -13.61 -16.45 -4.44
C ILE A 494 -12.41 -15.85 -5.20
N GLY A 495 -11.55 -15.12 -4.50
CA GLY A 495 -10.23 -14.68 -4.96
C GLY A 495 -9.18 -15.80 -5.03
N ARG A 496 -7.92 -15.43 -5.23
CA ARG A 496 -6.79 -16.34 -5.36
C ARG A 496 -6.24 -16.75 -3.99
N GLY A 497 -5.78 -18.00 -3.86
CA GLY A 497 -5.05 -18.44 -2.67
C GLY A 497 -5.86 -18.36 -1.38
N ILE A 498 -7.13 -18.75 -1.43
CA ILE A 498 -8.01 -18.77 -0.26
C ILE A 498 -7.92 -20.12 0.43
N THR A 499 -7.90 -20.10 1.76
CA THR A 499 -7.96 -21.32 2.58
C THR A 499 -9.29 -21.36 3.34
N ILE A 500 -10.04 -22.46 3.22
CA ILE A 500 -11.29 -22.73 3.93
C ILE A 500 -11.12 -24.06 4.67
N HIS A 501 -11.02 -23.97 5.99
CA HIS A 501 -10.77 -25.10 6.89
C HIS A 501 -12.05 -25.89 7.21
N ASP A 502 -11.91 -26.95 8.00
CA ASP A 502 -12.98 -27.89 8.30
C ASP A 502 -14.22 -27.25 8.92
N ASN A 503 -15.40 -27.69 8.51
CA ASN A 503 -16.71 -27.26 9.02
C ASN A 503 -16.99 -25.75 8.91
N ALA A 504 -16.20 -25.00 8.16
CA ALA A 504 -16.48 -23.60 7.88
C ALA A 504 -17.77 -23.48 7.04
N VAL A 505 -18.55 -22.43 7.28
CA VAL A 505 -19.81 -22.16 6.57
C VAL A 505 -19.72 -20.81 5.89
N ILE A 506 -19.84 -20.80 4.56
CA ILE A 506 -19.87 -19.59 3.74
C ILE A 506 -21.29 -19.43 3.20
N CYS A 507 -22.01 -18.41 3.64
CA CYS A 507 -23.36 -18.12 3.17
C CYS A 507 -23.35 -17.52 1.74
N SER A 508 -24.55 -17.39 1.17
CA SER A 508 -24.75 -16.78 -0.14
C SER A 508 -24.23 -15.33 -0.21
N ASN A 509 -23.96 -14.87 -1.43
CA ASN A 509 -23.50 -13.54 -1.81
C ASN A 509 -22.19 -13.07 -1.14
N VAL A 510 -21.43 -13.97 -0.52
CA VAL A 510 -20.15 -13.63 0.11
C VAL A 510 -19.07 -13.36 -0.94
N THR A 511 -18.22 -12.37 -0.67
CA THR A 511 -16.98 -12.12 -1.41
C THR A 511 -15.77 -12.41 -0.52
N LEU A 512 -14.96 -13.37 -0.92
CA LEU A 512 -13.67 -13.70 -0.31
C LEU A 512 -12.55 -13.16 -1.20
N SER A 513 -11.72 -12.26 -0.68
CA SER A 513 -10.62 -11.65 -1.44
C SER A 513 -9.34 -12.50 -1.39
N ASP A 514 -8.35 -12.15 -2.20
CA ASP A 514 -7.10 -12.90 -2.33
C ASP A 514 -6.42 -13.17 -0.98
N GLY A 515 -5.89 -14.38 -0.80
CA GLY A 515 -5.06 -14.74 0.35
C GLY A 515 -5.81 -14.90 1.68
N CYS A 516 -7.14 -14.72 1.76
CA CYS A 516 -7.85 -14.83 3.04
C CYS A 516 -7.88 -16.28 3.57
N SER A 517 -7.91 -16.45 4.89
CA SER A 517 -8.01 -17.76 5.56
C SER A 517 -9.22 -17.82 6.50
N ILE A 518 -10.12 -18.78 6.24
CA ILE A 518 -11.33 -19.04 7.02
C ILE A 518 -11.10 -20.30 7.85
N GLN A 519 -10.89 -20.12 9.15
CA GLN A 519 -10.49 -21.18 10.07
C GLN A 519 -11.65 -22.13 10.42
N GLU A 520 -11.30 -23.23 11.09
CA GLU A 520 -12.23 -24.33 11.39
C GLU A 520 -13.52 -23.83 12.08
N GLY A 521 -14.68 -24.25 11.57
CA GLY A 521 -15.98 -23.91 12.15
C GLY A 521 -16.40 -22.44 12.07
N ALA A 522 -15.63 -21.58 11.39
CA ALA A 522 -16.00 -20.18 11.20
C ALA A 522 -17.25 -20.06 10.29
N VAL A 523 -18.07 -19.04 10.52
CA VAL A 523 -19.30 -18.80 9.77
C VAL A 523 -19.28 -17.39 9.17
N ILE A 524 -19.42 -17.29 7.85
CA ILE A 524 -19.48 -16.01 7.13
C ILE A 524 -20.91 -15.73 6.68
N GLY A 525 -21.50 -14.66 7.24
CA GLY A 525 -22.87 -14.24 6.98
C GLY A 525 -23.14 -13.84 5.53
N ASN A 526 -24.42 -13.79 5.16
CA ASN A 526 -24.86 -13.50 3.80
C ASN A 526 -24.42 -12.09 3.36
N GLY A 527 -23.87 -11.98 2.14
CA GLY A 527 -23.46 -10.69 1.56
C GLY A 527 -22.22 -10.06 2.18
N SER A 528 -21.54 -10.73 3.13
CA SER A 528 -20.34 -10.21 3.78
C SER A 528 -19.13 -10.19 2.83
N VAL A 529 -18.18 -9.28 3.08
CA VAL A 529 -16.95 -9.12 2.30
C VAL A 529 -15.75 -9.35 3.20
N ILE A 530 -14.90 -10.32 2.85
CA ILE A 530 -13.65 -10.60 3.53
C ILE A 530 -12.50 -10.00 2.73
N GLY A 531 -11.82 -9.01 3.31
CA GLY A 531 -10.70 -8.29 2.71
C GLY A 531 -9.50 -9.17 2.40
N GLN A 532 -8.61 -8.63 1.55
CA GLN A 532 -7.41 -9.34 1.10
C GLN A 532 -6.51 -9.67 2.29
N GLY A 533 -6.09 -10.93 2.36
CA GLY A 533 -5.21 -11.41 3.42
C GLY A 533 -5.80 -11.37 4.84
N SER A 534 -7.12 -11.29 4.98
CA SER A 534 -7.77 -11.32 6.30
C SER A 534 -7.96 -12.75 6.81
N VAL A 535 -8.06 -12.90 8.13
CA VAL A 535 -8.27 -14.20 8.78
C VAL A 535 -9.54 -14.15 9.61
N VAL A 536 -10.39 -15.16 9.48
CA VAL A 536 -11.53 -15.39 10.39
C VAL A 536 -11.17 -16.55 11.28
N LYS A 537 -11.03 -16.30 12.59
CA LYS A 537 -10.54 -17.32 13.54
C LYS A 537 -11.54 -18.46 13.73
N LYS A 538 -11.03 -19.53 14.36
CA LYS A 538 -11.76 -20.76 14.61
C LYS A 538 -13.05 -20.48 15.39
N GLY A 539 -14.18 -20.91 14.83
CA GLY A 539 -15.51 -20.79 15.44
C GLY A 539 -16.12 -19.39 15.42
N GLU A 540 -15.43 -18.38 14.88
CA GLU A 540 -15.93 -17.00 14.83
C GLU A 540 -17.07 -16.84 13.82
N VAL A 541 -17.91 -15.83 14.05
CA VAL A 541 -19.07 -15.54 13.22
C VAL A 541 -18.93 -14.15 12.65
N VAL A 542 -18.74 -14.05 11.34
CA VAL A 542 -18.86 -12.78 10.62
C VAL A 542 -20.33 -12.56 10.34
N THR A 543 -20.86 -11.45 10.86
CA THR A 543 -22.27 -11.13 10.72
C THR A 543 -22.63 -10.75 9.26
N PRO A 544 -23.89 -10.95 8.82
CA PRO A 544 -24.30 -10.61 7.45
C PRO A 544 -24.00 -9.16 7.06
N LEU A 545 -23.71 -8.92 5.78
CA LEU A 545 -23.37 -7.61 5.21
C LEU A 545 -22.15 -6.90 5.83
N PHE A 546 -21.41 -7.59 6.70
CA PHE A 546 -20.21 -7.04 7.33
C PHE A 546 -19.03 -7.02 6.37
N THR A 547 -18.23 -5.96 6.42
CA THR A 547 -17.00 -5.83 5.63
C THR A 547 -15.78 -5.91 6.54
N VAL A 548 -15.01 -7.00 6.41
CA VAL A 548 -13.72 -7.18 7.07
C VAL A 548 -12.64 -6.50 6.24
N PRO A 549 -11.88 -5.53 6.78
CA PRO A 549 -10.85 -4.81 6.04
C PRO A 549 -9.64 -5.71 5.75
N PRO A 550 -8.77 -5.34 4.78
CA PRO A 550 -7.58 -6.12 4.44
C PRO A 550 -6.65 -6.37 5.63
N GLY A 551 -6.05 -7.56 5.68
CA GLY A 551 -5.08 -7.94 6.71
C GLY A 551 -5.62 -7.93 8.14
N PHE A 552 -6.93 -8.00 8.34
CA PHE A 552 -7.53 -8.03 9.67
C PHE A 552 -7.66 -9.46 10.21
N ASN A 553 -7.32 -9.65 11.49
CA ASN A 553 -7.53 -10.90 12.22
C ASN A 553 -8.86 -10.85 12.99
N TYR A 554 -9.93 -11.27 12.32
CA TYR A 554 -11.30 -11.15 12.80
C TYR A 554 -11.58 -11.99 14.04
N SER A 555 -12.30 -11.37 14.98
CA SER A 555 -12.69 -11.90 16.28
C SER A 555 -13.94 -11.12 16.72
N GLU A 556 -15.03 -11.81 17.05
CA GLU A 556 -16.33 -11.19 17.40
C GLU A 556 -16.22 -10.29 18.64
N ASP A 557 -15.31 -10.61 19.57
CA ASP A 557 -15.02 -9.83 20.79
C ASP A 557 -14.50 -8.41 20.52
N ILE A 558 -13.87 -8.19 19.37
CA ILE A 558 -13.24 -6.90 19.03
C ILE A 558 -14.24 -5.95 18.37
N ILE A 559 -15.16 -6.50 17.59
CA ILE A 559 -16.02 -5.69 16.72
C ILE A 559 -17.23 -5.12 17.47
N GLU A 560 -17.57 -5.66 18.65
CA GLU A 560 -18.70 -5.23 19.48
C GLU A 560 -19.98 -4.98 18.66
N ASP A 561 -20.44 -3.72 18.57
CA ASP A 561 -21.64 -3.31 17.84
C ASP A 561 -21.33 -2.70 16.46
N CYS A 562 -20.08 -2.74 16.00
CA CYS A 562 -19.64 -2.14 14.74
C CYS A 562 -20.25 -2.82 13.51
N HIS A 563 -20.60 -2.01 12.51
CA HIS A 563 -20.98 -2.49 11.17
C HIS A 563 -19.87 -2.33 10.13
N LYS A 564 -18.83 -1.55 10.46
CA LYS A 564 -17.67 -1.32 9.63
C LYS A 564 -16.45 -1.10 10.51
N LEU A 565 -15.36 -1.80 10.21
CA LEU A 565 -14.08 -1.56 10.86
C LEU A 565 -13.30 -0.46 10.14
N PRO A 566 -12.50 0.33 10.86
CA PRO A 566 -11.60 1.29 10.24
C PRO A 566 -10.62 0.56 9.31
N MET A 567 -10.34 1.18 8.17
CA MET A 567 -9.38 0.64 7.21
C MET A 567 -7.96 1.03 7.65
N VAL A 568 -7.30 0.15 8.40
CA VAL A 568 -5.92 0.38 8.87
C VAL A 568 -4.91 -0.02 7.79
N ILE A 569 -5.15 -1.14 7.11
CA ILE A 569 -4.32 -1.53 5.97
C ILE A 569 -5.04 -1.13 4.68
N SER A 570 -4.38 -0.28 3.92
CA SER A 570 -4.78 0.12 2.57
C SER A 570 -3.92 -0.62 1.53
N ILE A 571 -4.44 -0.72 0.30
CA ILE A 571 -3.74 -1.36 -0.83
C ILE A 571 -3.47 -0.27 -1.87
N ARG A 572 -2.21 -0.11 -2.28
CA ARG A 572 -1.75 0.90 -3.25
C ARG A 572 -0.93 0.20 -4.32
N GLY A 573 -1.44 0.15 -5.55
CA GLY A 573 -0.88 -0.74 -6.56
C GLY A 573 -1.00 -2.19 -6.09
N THR A 574 0.13 -2.88 -5.96
CA THR A 574 0.17 -4.19 -5.31
C THR A 574 0.56 -4.14 -3.84
N CYS A 575 1.12 -3.03 -3.36
CA CYS A 575 1.67 -2.88 -2.02
C CYS A 575 0.57 -2.77 -0.95
N PHE A 576 0.76 -3.43 0.18
CA PHE A 576 0.03 -3.11 1.41
C PHE A 576 0.68 -1.92 2.13
N ALA A 577 -0.11 -1.02 2.68
CA ALA A 577 0.36 0.09 3.51
C ALA A 577 -0.46 0.14 4.80
N LYS A 578 0.21 0.04 5.95
CA LYS A 578 -0.42 0.11 7.27
C LYS A 578 -0.42 1.56 7.75
N GLN A 579 -1.59 2.08 8.09
CA GLN A 579 -1.72 3.37 8.76
C GLN A 579 -1.19 3.25 10.19
N HIS A 580 -0.32 4.19 10.56
CA HIS A 580 0.31 4.19 11.87
C HIS A 580 -0.46 4.98 12.92
N SER A 581 -1.40 5.84 12.52
CA SER A 581 -2.11 6.69 13.48
C SER A 581 -3.09 5.89 14.34
N CYS A 582 -2.56 5.43 15.47
CA CYS A 582 -3.23 4.59 16.44
C CYS A 582 -3.13 5.27 17.81
N ALA A 583 -4.26 5.41 18.48
CA ALA A 583 -4.32 6.13 19.75
C ALA A 583 -4.83 5.25 20.89
N GLY A 584 -4.04 5.17 21.96
CA GLY A 584 -4.52 4.87 23.31
C GLY A 584 -4.77 6.18 24.05
N ILE A 585 -5.86 6.28 24.82
CA ILE A 585 -6.20 7.52 25.53
C ILE A 585 -5.15 7.93 26.57
N ASP A 586 -4.41 6.97 27.11
CA ASP A 586 -3.33 7.14 28.08
C ASP A 586 -2.06 7.75 27.49
N GLU A 587 -1.65 7.31 26.30
CA GLU A 587 -0.46 7.83 25.59
C GLU A 587 -0.63 9.30 25.21
N VAL A 588 -1.87 9.69 24.94
CA VAL A 588 -2.24 11.01 24.46
C VAL A 588 -2.25 12.06 25.56
N LEU A 589 -2.81 11.71 26.72
CA LEU A 589 -3.00 12.64 27.83
C LEU A 589 -1.68 13.12 28.42
N ALA A 590 -0.58 12.43 28.15
CA ALA A 590 0.73 12.75 28.69
C ALA A 590 1.40 13.97 28.03
N ASP A 591 1.09 14.32 26.77
CA ASP A 591 2.08 15.01 25.94
C ASP A 591 1.61 16.18 25.05
N CYS A 592 0.30 16.39 24.86
CA CYS A 592 -0.18 17.31 23.81
C CYS A 592 -0.41 18.77 24.26
N GLY A 593 -0.48 19.04 25.56
CA GLY A 593 -0.82 20.38 26.09
C GLY A 593 -2.21 20.91 25.70
N ALA A 594 -3.05 20.07 25.07
CA ALA A 594 -4.48 20.27 24.90
C ALA A 594 -5.19 20.00 26.24
N ASP A 595 -6.38 20.57 26.44
CA ASP A 595 -7.17 20.25 27.62
C ASP A 595 -7.70 18.82 27.57
N MET A 596 -7.79 18.22 28.76
CA MET A 596 -8.23 16.84 28.91
C MET A 596 -9.66 16.62 28.40
N TYR A 597 -10.51 17.64 28.50
CA TYR A 597 -11.90 17.57 28.04
C TYR A 597 -11.98 17.32 26.53
N SER A 598 -11.25 18.09 25.71
CA SER A 598 -11.27 17.98 24.25
C SER A 598 -10.72 16.64 23.77
N VAL A 599 -9.67 16.14 24.42
CA VAL A 599 -9.09 14.81 24.14
C VAL A 599 -10.10 13.70 24.44
N VAL A 600 -10.71 13.71 25.63
CA VAL A 600 -11.69 12.70 26.02
C VAL A 600 -12.92 12.73 25.12
N ARG A 601 -13.36 13.93 24.71
CA ARG A 601 -14.49 14.11 23.77
C ARG A 601 -14.17 13.56 22.37
N GLY A 602 -12.97 13.84 21.85
CA GLY A 602 -12.52 13.28 20.57
C GLY A 602 -12.42 11.75 20.63
N TYR A 603 -11.89 11.21 21.73
CA TYR A 603 -11.83 9.76 21.96
C TYR A 603 -13.22 9.13 22.08
N MET A 604 -14.16 9.79 22.75
CA MET A 604 -15.55 9.34 22.85
C MET A 604 -16.23 9.21 21.48
N LYS A 605 -16.03 10.20 20.61
CA LYS A 605 -16.52 10.16 19.21
C LYS A 605 -15.88 9.04 18.41
N LEU A 606 -14.56 8.88 18.53
CA LEU A 606 -13.82 7.80 17.88
C LEU A 606 -14.37 6.42 18.27
N MET A 607 -14.70 6.27 19.55
CA MET A 607 -15.14 5.01 20.14
C MET A 607 -16.65 4.80 20.06
N SER A 608 -17.40 5.61 19.31
CA SER A 608 -18.88 5.57 19.25
C SER A 608 -19.44 4.19 18.86
N ASP A 609 -18.73 3.44 18.03
CA ASP A 609 -19.11 2.06 17.66
C ASP A 609 -18.50 0.97 18.57
N TYR A 610 -17.67 1.35 19.55
CA TYR A 610 -16.97 0.48 20.52
C TYR A 610 -17.30 0.85 21.98
N PRO A 611 -18.58 0.82 22.38
CA PRO A 611 -19.03 1.25 23.70
C PRO A 611 -18.41 0.45 24.86
N VAL A 612 -18.19 -0.85 24.69
CA VAL A 612 -17.63 -1.74 25.71
C VAL A 612 -16.17 -1.36 25.95
N GLU A 613 -15.37 -1.20 24.90
CA GLU A 613 -13.99 -0.76 25.02
C GLU A 613 -13.88 0.65 25.62
N PHE A 614 -14.73 1.59 25.21
CA PHE A 614 -14.73 2.92 25.82
C PHE A 614 -14.98 2.84 27.32
N GLY A 615 -16.00 2.09 27.75
CA GLY A 615 -16.30 1.85 29.17
C GLY A 615 -15.13 1.25 29.95
N ARG A 616 -14.38 0.33 29.33
CA ARG A 616 -13.16 -0.26 29.90
C ARG A 616 -12.05 0.78 30.10
N GLN A 617 -11.85 1.68 29.12
CA GLN A 617 -10.74 2.63 29.12
C GLN A 617 -11.00 3.86 30.00
N ILE A 618 -12.21 4.42 29.98
CA ILE A 618 -12.55 5.59 30.82
C ILE A 618 -12.45 5.30 32.31
N SER A 619 -12.53 4.02 32.69
CA SER A 619 -12.36 3.56 34.07
C SER A 619 -11.01 3.94 34.69
N LYS A 620 -10.03 4.31 33.85
CA LYS A 620 -8.67 4.70 34.22
C LYS A 620 -8.45 6.23 34.24
N LEU A 621 -9.47 7.01 33.89
CA LEU A 621 -9.35 8.45 33.66
C LEU A 621 -10.14 9.26 34.68
N PRO A 622 -9.82 10.55 34.91
CA PRO A 622 -10.72 11.46 35.61
C PRO A 622 -12.00 11.75 34.78
N PRO A 623 -13.15 12.03 35.40
CA PRO A 623 -14.35 12.44 34.67
C PRO A 623 -14.24 13.90 34.25
N VAL A 624 -14.39 14.13 32.95
CA VAL A 624 -14.37 15.48 32.36
C VAL A 624 -15.56 15.78 31.48
N VAL A 625 -16.30 14.75 31.06
CA VAL A 625 -17.54 14.88 30.27
C VAL A 625 -18.77 14.79 31.18
N THR A 626 -19.93 15.11 30.65
CA THR A 626 -21.23 14.98 31.31
C THR A 626 -21.92 13.66 30.93
N HIS A 627 -22.96 13.28 31.68
CA HIS A 627 -23.75 12.08 31.35
C HIS A 627 -24.58 12.27 30.07
N ASP A 628 -25.10 13.48 29.83
CA ASP A 628 -25.84 13.82 28.60
C ASP A 628 -24.97 13.61 27.36
N GLU A 629 -23.71 14.09 27.39
CA GLU A 629 -22.77 13.89 26.27
C GLU A 629 -22.47 12.42 25.97
N ILE A 630 -22.46 11.55 26.98
CA ILE A 630 -22.26 10.10 26.78
C ILE A 630 -23.49 9.51 26.08
N VAL A 631 -24.68 9.86 26.55
CA VAL A 631 -25.93 9.38 25.95
C VAL A 631 -26.07 9.92 24.53
N ASP A 632 -25.69 11.17 24.26
CA ASP A 632 -25.72 11.75 22.92
C ASP A 632 -24.84 11.00 21.92
N VAL A 633 -23.69 10.45 22.36
CA VAL A 633 -22.76 9.72 21.48
C VAL A 633 -23.14 8.25 21.33
N PHE A 634 -23.53 7.58 22.42
CA PHE A 634 -23.74 6.13 22.43
C PHE A 634 -25.22 5.70 22.37
N GLY A 635 -26.16 6.61 22.64
CA GLY A 635 -27.59 6.31 22.71
C GLY A 635 -27.89 5.13 23.63
N GLY A 636 -28.72 4.19 23.16
CA GLY A 636 -29.01 2.94 23.87
C GLY A 636 -27.79 2.05 24.13
N ARG A 637 -26.70 2.19 23.34
CA ARG A 637 -25.45 1.43 23.54
C ARG A 637 -24.70 1.85 24.81
N THR A 638 -25.09 2.97 25.43
CA THR A 638 -24.63 3.38 26.77
C THR A 638 -24.84 2.27 27.81
N LEU A 639 -25.86 1.43 27.65
CA LEU A 639 -26.09 0.28 28.53
C LEU A 639 -24.94 -0.74 28.47
N SER A 640 -24.39 -1.00 27.28
CA SER A 640 -23.25 -1.92 27.10
C SER A 640 -21.95 -1.32 27.63
N LEU A 641 -21.76 -0.02 27.44
CA LEU A 641 -20.67 0.76 28.05
C LEU A 641 -20.73 0.70 29.57
N ALA A 642 -21.91 0.87 30.17
CA ALA A 642 -22.07 0.86 31.61
C ALA A 642 -21.71 -0.50 32.24
N LEU A 643 -22.16 -1.60 31.62
CA LEU A 643 -21.81 -2.95 32.04
C LEU A 643 -20.30 -3.19 31.98
N SER A 644 -19.63 -2.77 30.90
CA SER A 644 -18.18 -2.94 30.75
C SER A 644 -17.37 -2.10 31.72
N TYR A 645 -17.83 -0.87 32.01
CA TYR A 645 -17.25 -0.03 33.05
C TYR A 645 -17.40 -0.68 34.44
N TRP A 646 -18.54 -1.29 34.74
CA TRP A 646 -18.72 -1.98 36.03
C TRP A 646 -17.88 -3.26 36.16
N ASP A 647 -17.61 -3.95 35.05
CA ASP A 647 -16.71 -5.12 35.01
C ASP A 647 -15.26 -4.77 35.33
N SER A 648 -14.83 -3.53 35.06
CA SER A 648 -13.47 -3.10 35.38
C SER A 648 -13.22 -3.01 36.89
N GLY A 649 -14.27 -3.10 37.72
CA GLY A 649 -14.18 -2.99 39.18
C GLY A 649 -13.83 -1.58 39.67
N SER A 650 -13.92 -0.57 38.81
CA SER A 650 -13.58 0.80 39.15
C SER A 650 -14.67 1.46 40.00
N GLU A 651 -14.25 2.09 41.10
CA GLU A 651 -15.10 2.91 41.97
C GLU A 651 -14.62 4.36 41.92
N GLY A 652 -15.55 5.33 41.85
CA GLY A 652 -15.17 6.74 41.87
C GLY A 652 -16.22 7.68 41.29
N GLU A 653 -15.79 8.89 40.91
CA GLU A 653 -16.68 9.94 40.38
C GLU A 653 -17.38 9.52 39.06
N TRP A 654 -16.74 8.70 38.23
CA TRP A 654 -17.36 8.09 37.05
C TRP A 654 -18.53 7.17 37.40
N THR A 655 -18.55 6.52 38.57
CA THR A 655 -19.61 5.59 38.93
C THR A 655 -20.99 6.27 38.95
N ASN A 656 -21.06 7.48 39.52
CA ASN A 656 -22.30 8.26 39.52
C ASN A 656 -22.68 8.76 38.13
N LEU A 657 -21.67 9.13 37.33
CA LEU A 657 -21.88 9.66 35.99
C LEU A 657 -22.41 8.58 35.04
N ILE A 658 -21.76 7.41 35.01
CA ILE A 658 -22.18 6.24 34.22
C ILE A 658 -23.54 5.74 34.68
N LYS A 659 -23.81 5.74 35.99
CA LYS A 659 -25.14 5.42 36.52
C LYS A 659 -26.21 6.36 35.95
N ASN A 660 -25.96 7.66 35.94
CA ASN A 660 -26.93 8.64 35.43
C ASN A 660 -27.12 8.49 33.91
N ALA A 661 -26.03 8.33 33.15
CA ALA A 661 -26.09 8.09 31.71
C ALA A 661 -26.87 6.81 31.37
N ALA A 662 -26.59 5.71 32.08
CA ALA A 662 -27.32 4.45 31.92
C ALA A 662 -28.80 4.56 32.33
N THR A 663 -29.12 5.42 33.30
CA THR A 663 -30.51 5.67 33.70
C THR A 663 -31.29 6.35 32.56
N ILE A 664 -30.71 7.38 31.95
CA ILE A 664 -31.31 8.07 30.79
C ILE A 664 -31.43 7.11 29.62
N ALA A 665 -30.35 6.41 29.26
CA ALA A 665 -30.36 5.47 28.14
C ALA A 665 -31.35 4.30 28.33
N ALA A 666 -31.63 3.89 29.57
CA ALA A 666 -32.64 2.88 29.88
C ALA A 666 -34.08 3.43 29.80
N ASP A 667 -34.29 4.68 30.21
CA ASP A 667 -35.59 5.36 30.16
C ASP A 667 -36.01 5.70 28.71
N GLU A 668 -35.03 6.10 27.89
CA GLU A 668 -35.21 6.45 26.48
C GLU A 668 -34.98 5.26 25.52
N PHE A 669 -34.85 4.04 26.05
CA PHE A 669 -34.53 2.88 25.23
C PHE A 669 -35.67 2.50 24.28
N GLU A 670 -35.42 2.62 22.99
CA GLU A 670 -36.32 2.18 21.93
C GLU A 670 -35.56 1.25 20.96
N VAL A 671 -36.22 0.17 20.54
CA VAL A 671 -35.72 -0.73 19.50
C VAL A 671 -36.89 -1.07 18.58
N ALA A 672 -36.74 -0.76 17.31
CA ALA A 672 -37.71 -1.02 16.27
C ALA A 672 -37.49 -2.39 15.62
N PHE A 673 -38.46 -2.82 14.81
CA PHE A 673 -38.36 -4.07 14.07
C PHE A 673 -37.22 -4.02 13.05
N GLU A 674 -37.07 -2.88 12.38
CA GLU A 674 -36.05 -2.64 11.35
C GLU A 674 -34.63 -2.73 11.92
N ASP A 675 -34.45 -2.48 13.22
CA ASP A 675 -33.14 -2.58 13.89
C ASP A 675 -32.65 -4.03 13.98
N PHE A 676 -33.53 -5.03 13.90
CA PHE A 676 -33.12 -6.44 13.84
C PHE A 676 -32.61 -6.87 12.47
N GLU A 677 -32.76 -6.03 11.43
CA GLU A 677 -32.00 -6.18 10.18
C GLU A 677 -30.52 -5.83 10.39
N LEU A 678 -30.20 -5.07 11.45
CA LEU A 678 -28.81 -4.81 11.83
C LEU A 678 -28.22 -6.05 12.52
N PRO A 679 -27.04 -6.53 12.09
CA PRO A 679 -26.56 -7.84 12.50
C PRO A 679 -26.19 -7.99 13.99
N ASN A 680 -25.94 -6.89 14.71
CA ASN A 680 -25.45 -6.90 16.08
C ASN A 680 -26.57 -6.67 17.13
N THR A 681 -27.79 -6.34 16.70
CA THR A 681 -28.90 -6.01 17.61
C THR A 681 -29.29 -7.20 18.50
N GLY A 682 -29.35 -8.41 17.93
CA GLY A 682 -29.64 -9.64 18.70
C GLY A 682 -28.60 -9.92 19.79
N PRO A 683 -27.30 -10.05 19.46
CA PRO A 683 -26.23 -10.20 20.44
C PRO A 683 -26.21 -9.11 21.52
N PHE A 684 -26.36 -7.85 21.13
CA PHE A 684 -26.45 -6.70 22.05
C PHE A 684 -27.60 -6.89 23.06
N LEU A 685 -28.81 -7.15 22.58
CA LEU A 685 -29.98 -7.33 23.44
C LEU A 685 -29.88 -8.55 24.36
N LEU A 686 -29.27 -9.64 23.89
CA LEU A 686 -29.00 -10.81 24.72
C LEU A 686 -28.07 -10.44 25.88
N LYS A 687 -26.98 -9.73 25.61
CA LYS A 687 -26.02 -9.29 26.63
C LYS A 687 -26.67 -8.40 27.70
N ILE A 688 -27.52 -7.46 27.29
CA ILE A 688 -28.29 -6.62 28.24
C ILE A 688 -29.26 -7.48 29.05
N SER A 689 -29.97 -8.40 28.41
CA SER A 689 -30.98 -9.26 29.05
C SER A 689 -30.39 -10.20 30.10
N GLU A 690 -29.21 -10.77 29.84
CA GLU A 690 -28.50 -11.65 30.76
C GLU A 690 -28.10 -10.93 32.05
N ARG A 691 -27.81 -9.63 31.95
CA ARG A 691 -27.22 -8.82 33.04
C ARG A 691 -28.16 -7.74 33.56
N ILE A 692 -29.44 -7.78 33.18
CA ILE A 692 -30.40 -6.71 33.47
C ILE A 692 -30.57 -6.41 34.97
N LYS A 693 -30.32 -7.39 35.84
CA LYS A 693 -30.40 -7.24 37.30
C LYS A 693 -29.27 -6.36 37.86
N GLU A 694 -28.12 -6.34 37.22
CA GLU A 694 -26.96 -5.59 37.68
C GLU A 694 -27.22 -4.08 37.67
N PHE A 695 -28.06 -3.58 36.76
CA PHE A 695 -28.48 -2.18 36.73
C PHE A 695 -29.19 -1.76 38.04
N ILE A 696 -30.00 -2.65 38.63
CA ILE A 696 -30.65 -2.40 39.93
C ILE A 696 -29.62 -2.42 41.05
N GLU A 697 -28.69 -3.37 41.03
CA GLU A 697 -27.61 -3.50 42.03
C GLU A 697 -26.68 -2.28 42.03
N LYS A 698 -26.47 -1.67 40.85
CA LYS A 698 -25.70 -0.44 40.66
C LYS A 698 -26.55 0.84 40.88
N GLY A 699 -27.81 0.67 41.27
CA GLY A 699 -28.66 1.72 41.84
C GLY A 699 -29.54 2.48 40.85
N ILE A 700 -29.75 1.96 39.64
CA ILE A 700 -30.78 2.47 38.72
C ILE A 700 -32.16 2.14 39.29
N ASP A 701 -33.13 3.05 39.12
CA ASP A 701 -34.48 2.88 39.64
C ASP A 701 -35.13 1.60 39.07
N GLN A 702 -35.69 0.79 39.97
CA GLN A 702 -36.28 -0.50 39.61
C GLN A 702 -37.42 -0.34 38.59
N LYS A 703 -38.17 0.77 38.61
CA LYS A 703 -39.24 1.03 37.65
C LYS A 703 -38.69 1.16 36.23
N ILE A 704 -37.60 1.91 36.06
CA ILE A 704 -36.94 2.13 34.77
C ILE A 704 -36.40 0.79 34.23
N VAL A 705 -35.72 0.01 35.08
CA VAL A 705 -35.20 -1.31 34.66
C VAL A 705 -36.33 -2.28 34.27
N MET A 706 -37.47 -2.22 34.95
CA MET A 706 -38.63 -3.04 34.59
C MET A 706 -39.30 -2.58 33.29
N GLU A 707 -39.31 -1.27 33.00
CA GLU A 707 -39.78 -0.72 31.73
C GLU A 707 -38.83 -1.14 30.58
N LEU A 708 -37.50 -0.98 30.74
CA LEU A 708 -36.50 -1.49 29.79
C LEU A 708 -36.69 -2.98 29.48
N LYS A 709 -36.79 -3.80 30.54
CA LYS A 709 -37.01 -5.24 30.42
C LYS A 709 -38.28 -5.58 29.64
N LYS A 710 -39.36 -4.84 29.91
CA LYS A 710 -40.64 -5.01 29.23
C LYS A 710 -40.52 -4.64 27.75
N THR A 711 -39.88 -3.53 27.43
CA THR A 711 -39.64 -3.10 26.04
C THR A 711 -38.87 -4.18 25.26
N ILE A 712 -37.77 -4.70 25.83
CA ILE A 712 -36.99 -5.78 25.19
C ILE A 712 -37.85 -7.03 24.97
N PHE A 713 -38.64 -7.44 25.97
CA PHE A 713 -39.53 -8.59 25.87
C PHE A 713 -40.58 -8.40 24.77
N ASP A 714 -41.33 -7.29 24.83
CA ASP A 714 -42.44 -7.00 23.93
C ASP A 714 -41.94 -6.95 22.46
N THR A 715 -40.82 -6.27 22.21
CA THR A 715 -40.23 -6.19 20.86
C THR A 715 -39.77 -7.57 20.36
N CYS A 716 -39.05 -8.36 21.18
CA CYS A 716 -38.54 -9.66 20.76
C CYS A 716 -39.66 -10.71 20.58
N ASP A 717 -40.68 -10.70 21.43
CA ASP A 717 -41.85 -11.59 21.32
C ASP A 717 -42.65 -11.27 20.06
N GLU A 718 -42.88 -9.98 19.78
CA GLU A 718 -43.51 -9.55 18.53
C GLU A 718 -42.70 -10.00 17.30
N LEU A 719 -41.37 -9.87 17.36
CA LEU A 719 -40.48 -10.28 16.26
C LEU A 719 -40.54 -11.79 16.02
N MET A 720 -40.51 -12.60 17.09
CA MET A 720 -40.67 -14.06 16.97
C MET A 720 -42.01 -14.44 16.35
N VAL A 721 -43.10 -13.80 16.74
CA VAL A 721 -44.43 -14.04 16.15
C VAL A 721 -44.42 -13.68 14.66
N ARG A 722 -43.87 -12.53 14.28
CA ARG A 722 -43.78 -12.12 12.87
C ARG A 722 -42.92 -13.06 12.04
N LEU A 723 -41.73 -13.45 12.53
CA LEU A 723 -40.85 -14.41 11.86
C LEU A 723 -41.54 -15.77 11.67
N SER A 724 -42.32 -16.22 12.65
CA SER A 724 -43.10 -17.46 12.53
C SER A 724 -44.20 -17.43 11.45
N LEU A 725 -44.62 -16.23 11.03
CA LEU A 725 -45.68 -16.02 10.02
C LEU A 725 -45.13 -15.80 8.60
N VAL A 726 -43.87 -15.37 8.46
CA VAL A 726 -43.34 -14.85 7.19
C VAL A 726 -42.54 -15.89 6.38
N THR A 727 -41.87 -16.90 6.98
CA THR A 727 -40.96 -17.74 6.19
C THR A 727 -40.64 -19.15 6.71
N ASP A 728 -40.49 -20.09 5.77
CA ASP A 728 -39.68 -21.33 5.80
C ASP A 728 -38.14 -21.04 5.91
N SER A 729 -37.73 -19.85 6.39
CA SER A 729 -36.36 -19.32 6.22
C SER A 729 -35.44 -19.63 7.39
N LYS A 730 -34.28 -20.17 7.02
CA LYS A 730 -33.20 -20.72 7.83
C LYS A 730 -32.32 -19.70 8.58
N ASP A 731 -32.85 -18.60 9.14
CA ASP A 731 -32.04 -17.76 10.04
C ASP A 731 -32.04 -18.33 11.46
N PHE A 732 -31.39 -19.50 11.60
CA PHE A 732 -31.36 -20.29 12.83
C PHE A 732 -30.81 -19.51 14.03
N LYS A 733 -29.88 -18.57 13.80
CA LYS A 733 -29.24 -17.79 14.88
C LYS A 733 -30.09 -16.65 15.43
N ILE A 734 -30.83 -15.91 14.59
CA ILE A 734 -31.71 -14.82 15.08
C ILE A 734 -32.80 -15.41 15.99
N ASN A 735 -33.38 -16.54 15.57
CA ASN A 735 -34.35 -17.26 16.40
C ASN A 735 -33.73 -17.74 17.73
N GLU A 736 -32.49 -18.23 17.72
CA GLU A 736 -31.80 -18.64 18.95
C GLU A 736 -31.59 -17.46 19.92
N TYR A 737 -31.16 -16.29 19.43
CA TYR A 737 -31.02 -15.09 20.26
C TYR A 737 -32.37 -14.65 20.82
N LEU A 738 -33.40 -14.55 19.98
CA LEU A 738 -34.75 -14.13 20.38
C LEU A 738 -35.36 -15.07 21.42
N GLU A 739 -35.26 -16.39 21.24
CA GLU A 739 -35.75 -17.38 22.19
C GLU A 739 -35.07 -17.22 23.56
N LYS A 740 -33.74 -17.04 23.58
CA LYS A 740 -32.98 -16.79 24.80
C LYS A 740 -33.39 -15.48 25.48
N ILE A 741 -33.49 -14.39 24.72
CA ILE A 741 -33.89 -13.07 25.23
C ILE A 741 -35.29 -13.13 25.85
N VAL A 742 -36.26 -13.70 25.14
CA VAL A 742 -37.63 -13.84 25.63
C VAL A 742 -37.67 -14.69 26.90
N MET A 743 -36.90 -15.78 26.99
CA MET A 743 -36.82 -16.58 28.21
C MET A 743 -36.22 -15.83 29.40
N LEU A 744 -35.21 -14.98 29.17
CA LEU A 744 -34.56 -14.18 30.22
C LEU A 744 -35.42 -13.01 30.69
N THR A 745 -36.19 -12.41 29.80
CA THR A 745 -37.00 -11.21 30.09
C THR A 745 -38.42 -11.53 30.54
N LYS A 746 -38.93 -12.74 30.28
CA LYS A 746 -40.27 -13.19 30.71
C LYS A 746 -40.42 -13.41 32.22
N LYS A 747 -39.34 -13.81 32.90
CA LYS A 747 -39.28 -13.99 34.35
C LYS A 747 -38.78 -12.71 34.99
#